data_AF-A0A524NI44-F1
#
_entry.id   AF-A0A524NI44-F1
#
_cell.length_a   1.000
_cell.length_b   1.000
_cell.length_c   1.000
_cell.angle_alpha   90.00
_cell.angle_beta   90.00
_cell.angle_gamma   90.00
#
_symmetry.space_group_name_H-M   'P 1'
#
loop_
_entity.id
_entity.type
_entity.pdbx_description
1 polymer ?
#
loop_
_entity_poly.entity_id
_entity_poly.type
_entity_poly.pdbx_seq_one_letter_code
_entity_poly.pdbx_strand_id
1 'polypeptide(L)'
;AFLSLSGWLAWRLCGERAYESTQASEALVFDLESRNWAWDLIDRLEIRRDLFPAVAESGTPLGRIDAWAASAMGLGEGTPVVVGAADSQCALVGTGAVSAGDYAAITGTTTPVQLVTSKPVIDDARRLWTSTHATRDAWVLESNGGPMGETLEWFAGLLYPTSRRPVARFFAEAASSEPGSSGMLSTLGAGVWNASNLRPAIGHVSMSHLTCVDDVDPRRHSARALLEGLAFALRANAEQLRSVSGSPLDALRMGGGMTRNVWWPQLVADVLNCPVTLSITPETSALGAAMCAGIGSGVYSDASAAVASVTGAARPLTPDHQASERLGEVYQSWNRLRVERDAADQMAADLATPWILESSDRSAPTARVAVRPRILITADVDEGALASLRAIGEVEYASFRSEMRLLTGPSLVAALAGVDVFITEVDLVDAAALAALPALRVVATCRGDAVNVSVDACSAHGIPVLHAPGRNAVAVAELTIAHILMAARKLPVATAFLRQPGIAPGDMGRMGQAFTTLRGHELWNLTLGLVGLGAVGREVARRLAAFGSRVLVADPYVDAAEAARHETELVTREELLAQCDIITLHAPVTDSTRGMIGAAELAAMKPGAFLINTARAALVEEDALIAALREGRLAGAALDVFDVEPPGSDHPLLALDNVVATPHIAGNTHEIAVHQGRVIAQELERLLTGRRPLHALNPETLADFDFSRPRKMPDDETLARLKTGPPPTVSDTHKNKDTARATAAAPVAAVAPAALTNGIAPAVHAAVRDKMERILSSFVERICGDKTIHGFATDAEVTLHFRTTDLGLSFWFRLDDGEVTGALGDPDTAADVQLRMVAEVLDGMFTGRVNAMQEAMDGRLSFTGDTGKAMTLQQLQADMRRLYDEARAEIGDPGDLAALGLAADSPAPKPARGGRAEELIGIVNELYSTQLITATGGNVSARVEPGATEMWITPSQLFKGELSPDVLVRIDIEGNQLDESPRSPSSERLMHTAVYKTKPNAEAVIHCHAPNATILANADLPFLPISTEAAFFGNIPRIPFIMPGTQELADAIAEAIGDGWAVMMKNHGLLVAGRSLRRAADMAEIIERSAEVMLGCYAIGKEPPVLPDDVVANMRRMSDMVA
;
A
#
# COMPACT_ATOMS: atom_id res chain seq x y z
N ALA A 1 -11.51 -21.51 43.25
CA ALA A 1 -10.20 -21.35 43.89
C ALA A 1 -9.77 -19.90 43.67
N PHE A 2 -9.25 -19.25 44.70
CA PHE A 2 -8.60 -17.95 44.61
C PHE A 2 -7.25 -18.16 43.91
N LEU A 3 -7.16 -17.75 42.66
CA LEU A 3 -5.99 -17.95 41.79
C LEU A 3 -5.73 -16.64 41.04
N SER A 4 -4.45 -16.34 40.82
CA SER A 4 -4.05 -15.34 39.84
C SER A 4 -4.27 -15.87 38.42
N LEU A 5 -4.14 -14.99 37.41
CA LEU A 5 -4.26 -15.40 36.00
C LEU A 5 -3.20 -16.45 35.61
N SER A 6 -1.95 -16.29 36.05
CA SER A 6 -0.89 -17.27 35.80
C SER A 6 -1.14 -18.59 36.54
N GLY A 7 -1.64 -18.53 37.78
CA GLY A 7 -2.04 -19.73 38.53
C GLY A 7 -3.21 -20.46 37.88
N TRP A 8 -4.17 -19.73 37.31
CA TRP A 8 -5.25 -20.31 36.50
C TRP A 8 -4.72 -20.95 35.23
N LEU A 9 -3.80 -20.30 34.50
CA LEU A 9 -3.15 -20.87 33.32
C LEU A 9 -2.40 -22.16 33.68
N ALA A 10 -1.57 -22.14 34.71
CA ALA A 10 -0.85 -23.33 35.17
C ALA A 10 -1.82 -24.47 35.53
N TRP A 11 -2.92 -24.15 36.22
CA TRP A 11 -3.97 -25.12 36.53
C TRP A 11 -4.63 -25.70 35.28
N ARG A 12 -4.85 -24.88 34.24
CA ARG A 12 -5.37 -25.35 32.95
C ARG A 12 -4.37 -26.17 32.14
N LEU A 13 -3.07 -26.04 32.40
CA LEU A 13 -2.00 -26.74 31.70
C LEU A 13 -1.63 -28.07 32.36
N CYS A 14 -1.66 -28.19 33.69
CA CYS A 14 -1.22 -29.42 34.36
C CYS A 14 -2.19 -29.97 35.41
N GLY A 15 -3.33 -29.32 35.64
CA GLY A 15 -4.34 -29.77 36.60
C GLY A 15 -4.01 -29.46 38.07
N GLU A 16 -2.81 -28.96 38.35
CA GLU A 16 -2.34 -28.61 39.70
C GLU A 16 -2.64 -27.15 40.06
N ARG A 17 -2.92 -26.90 41.34
CA ARG A 17 -3.28 -25.56 41.84
C ARG A 17 -2.20 -25.03 42.77
N ALA A 18 -1.63 -23.89 42.42
CA ALA A 18 -0.76 -23.14 43.29
C ALA A 18 -1.00 -21.63 43.11
N TYR A 19 -0.68 -20.86 44.15
CA TYR A 19 -0.53 -19.42 44.06
C TYR A 19 0.95 -19.07 44.16
N GLU A 20 1.44 -18.27 43.23
CA GLU A 20 2.85 -17.91 43.19
C GLU A 20 3.18 -16.84 44.25
N SER A 21 4.31 -16.97 44.96
CA SER A 21 4.65 -16.16 46.14
C SER A 21 4.76 -14.65 45.88
N THR A 22 5.34 -14.23 44.76
CA THR A 22 5.42 -12.80 44.39
C THR A 22 4.04 -12.21 44.12
N GLN A 23 3.18 -12.94 43.42
CA GLN A 23 1.79 -12.52 43.19
C GLN A 23 0.93 -12.61 44.46
N ALA A 24 1.19 -13.59 45.33
CA ALA A 24 0.49 -13.71 46.61
C ALA A 24 0.81 -12.52 47.52
N SER A 25 2.06 -12.04 47.50
CA SER A 25 2.47 -10.87 48.27
C SER A 25 1.76 -9.57 47.88
N GLU A 26 1.13 -9.52 46.70
CA GLU A 26 0.32 -8.40 46.24
C GLU A 26 -1.19 -8.57 46.54
N ALA A 27 -1.62 -9.72 47.05
CA ALA A 27 -3.02 -10.02 47.35
C ALA A 27 -3.53 -9.40 48.67
N LEU A 28 -2.67 -8.70 49.42
CA LEU A 28 -2.95 -8.06 50.73
C LEU A 28 -3.37 -9.01 51.86
N VAL A 29 -3.37 -10.32 51.64
CA VAL A 29 -3.67 -11.37 52.63
C VAL A 29 -2.53 -12.37 52.78
N PHE A 30 -1.31 -11.91 52.49
CA PHE A 30 -0.07 -12.69 52.56
C PHE A 30 0.86 -12.11 53.62
N ASP A 31 1.47 -12.97 54.40
CA ASP A 31 2.44 -12.62 55.44
C ASP A 31 3.85 -12.71 54.86
N LEU A 32 4.53 -11.56 54.76
CA LEU A 32 5.83 -11.42 54.12
C LEU A 32 6.97 -12.12 54.88
N GLU A 33 6.82 -12.34 56.18
CA GLU A 33 7.85 -12.91 57.05
C GLU A 33 7.81 -14.45 56.99
N SER A 34 6.61 -15.02 57.14
CA SER A 34 6.36 -16.46 57.01
C SER A 34 6.28 -16.95 55.55
N ARG A 35 6.19 -16.02 54.59
CA ARG A 35 6.01 -16.28 53.14
C ARG A 35 4.82 -17.19 52.84
N ASN A 36 3.72 -16.98 53.55
CA ASN A 36 2.52 -17.79 53.40
C ASN A 36 1.25 -16.94 53.60
N TRP A 37 0.09 -17.54 53.39
CA TRP A 37 -1.19 -16.88 53.67
C TRP A 37 -1.28 -16.43 55.13
N ALA A 38 -1.73 -15.19 55.34
CA ALA A 38 -1.98 -14.62 56.65
C ALA A 38 -3.28 -15.18 57.22
N TRP A 39 -3.28 -16.43 57.68
CA TRP A 39 -4.50 -17.14 58.11
C TRP A 39 -5.27 -16.41 59.21
N ASP A 40 -4.58 -15.73 60.12
CA ASP A 40 -5.21 -14.91 61.16
C ASP A 40 -6.01 -13.74 60.57
N LEU A 41 -5.54 -13.13 59.49
CA LEU A 41 -6.24 -12.05 58.78
C LEU A 41 -7.39 -12.60 57.94
N ILE A 42 -7.17 -13.70 57.21
CA ILE A 42 -8.17 -14.38 56.38
C ILE A 42 -9.38 -14.81 57.21
N ASP A 43 -9.13 -15.40 58.39
CA ASP A 43 -10.19 -15.79 59.32
C ASP A 43 -10.98 -14.59 59.84
N ARG A 44 -10.30 -13.47 60.14
CA ARG A 44 -10.96 -12.22 60.58
C ARG A 44 -11.79 -11.55 59.48
N LEU A 45 -11.40 -11.73 58.21
CA LEU A 45 -12.16 -11.30 57.05
C LEU A 45 -13.31 -12.26 56.71
N GLU A 46 -13.47 -13.35 57.46
CA GLU A 46 -14.49 -14.39 57.26
C GLU A 46 -14.43 -15.05 55.86
N ILE A 47 -13.25 -15.08 55.25
CA ILE A 47 -13.03 -15.72 53.95
C ILE A 47 -12.68 -17.19 54.18
N ARG A 48 -13.36 -18.10 53.47
CA ARG A 48 -13.15 -19.54 53.68
C ARG A 48 -11.74 -19.99 53.24
N ARG A 49 -11.03 -20.70 54.12
CA ARG A 49 -9.66 -21.19 53.86
C ARG A 49 -9.55 -22.13 52.65
N ASP A 50 -10.59 -22.89 52.31
CA ASP A 50 -10.62 -23.82 51.16
C ASP A 50 -10.52 -23.12 49.79
N LEU A 51 -10.72 -21.81 49.75
CA LEU A 51 -10.55 -21.03 48.54
C LEU A 51 -9.08 -20.84 48.18
N PHE A 52 -8.17 -20.84 49.16
CA PHE A 52 -6.76 -20.51 48.98
C PHE A 52 -5.92 -21.77 48.71
N PRO A 53 -5.25 -21.89 47.55
CA PRO A 53 -4.35 -23.00 47.26
C PRO A 53 -3.01 -22.84 48.00
N ALA A 54 -2.14 -23.85 47.93
CA ALA A 54 -0.80 -23.74 48.48
C ALA A 54 0.01 -22.65 47.77
N VAL A 55 0.83 -21.92 48.53
CA VAL A 55 1.79 -20.98 47.96
C VAL A 55 3.00 -21.75 47.42
N ALA A 56 3.41 -21.44 46.20
CA ALA A 56 4.61 -21.99 45.57
C ALA A 56 5.60 -20.86 45.25
N GLU A 57 6.89 -21.15 45.40
CA GLU A 57 7.95 -20.22 45.05
C GLU A 57 8.19 -20.20 43.54
N SER A 58 8.65 -19.07 43.01
CA SER A 58 9.04 -18.97 41.59
C SER A 58 10.11 -20.02 41.24
N GLY A 59 10.02 -20.60 40.06
CA GLY A 59 10.90 -21.69 39.63
C GLY A 59 10.55 -23.06 40.22
N THR A 60 9.45 -23.20 40.98
CA THR A 60 9.00 -24.53 41.46
C THR A 60 8.37 -25.32 40.31
N PRO A 61 8.78 -26.57 40.05
CA PRO A 61 8.07 -27.45 39.11
C PRO A 61 6.70 -27.81 39.69
N LEU A 62 5.62 -27.43 38.99
CA LEU A 62 4.25 -27.66 39.44
C LEU A 62 3.72 -29.01 38.96
N GLY A 63 4.06 -29.40 37.75
CA GLY A 63 3.60 -30.65 37.17
C GLY A 63 4.08 -30.82 35.73
N ARG A 64 3.44 -31.72 35.00
CA ARG A 64 3.64 -31.90 33.56
C ARG A 64 2.41 -31.44 32.81
N ILE A 65 2.61 -30.89 31.63
CA ILE A 65 1.51 -30.47 30.77
C ILE A 65 0.59 -31.65 30.47
N ASP A 66 -0.73 -31.43 30.53
CA ASP A 66 -1.73 -32.42 30.19
C ASP A 66 -1.75 -32.68 28.67
N ALA A 67 -2.18 -33.87 28.27
CA ALA A 67 -2.13 -34.28 26.86
C ALA A 67 -2.98 -33.39 25.94
N TRP A 68 -4.12 -32.88 26.43
CA TRP A 68 -4.95 -31.98 25.65
C TRP A 68 -4.28 -30.62 25.47
N ALA A 69 -3.72 -30.03 26.53
CA ALA A 69 -2.99 -28.77 26.45
C ALA A 69 -1.71 -28.89 25.62
N ALA A 70 -0.98 -30.00 25.74
CA ALA A 70 0.20 -30.30 24.93
C ALA A 70 -0.15 -30.28 23.44
N SER A 71 -1.21 -30.99 23.05
CA SER A 71 -1.71 -31.01 21.67
C SER A 71 -2.16 -29.62 21.20
N ALA A 72 -2.95 -28.90 22.02
CA ALA A 72 -3.49 -27.59 21.66
C ALA A 72 -2.40 -26.51 21.50
N MET A 73 -1.31 -26.60 22.26
CA MET A 73 -0.21 -25.62 22.22
C MET A 73 0.96 -26.03 21.32
N GLY A 74 0.93 -27.25 20.77
CA GLY A 74 2.03 -27.82 19.99
C GLY A 74 3.29 -28.03 20.83
N LEU A 75 3.13 -28.44 22.09
CA LEU A 75 4.20 -28.78 23.03
C LEU A 75 4.29 -30.31 23.19
N GLY A 76 5.47 -30.82 23.50
CA GLY A 76 5.65 -32.25 23.79
C GLY A 76 4.87 -32.69 25.03
N GLU A 77 4.22 -33.86 24.98
CA GLU A 77 3.61 -34.44 26.18
C GLU A 77 4.66 -34.61 27.29
N GLY A 78 4.28 -34.29 28.51
CA GLY A 78 5.21 -34.37 29.63
C GLY A 78 6.13 -33.15 29.81
N THR A 79 6.05 -32.12 28.95
CA THR A 79 6.75 -30.83 29.15
C THR A 79 6.51 -30.30 30.58
N PRO A 80 7.55 -29.95 31.34
CA PRO A 80 7.39 -29.39 32.68
C PRO A 80 6.61 -28.07 32.66
N VAL A 81 5.63 -27.94 33.56
CA VAL A 81 4.98 -26.67 33.88
C VAL A 81 5.61 -26.16 35.17
N VAL A 82 6.27 -25.03 35.08
CA VAL A 82 7.01 -24.40 36.18
C VAL A 82 6.31 -23.12 36.61
N VAL A 83 6.27 -22.87 37.91
CA VAL A 83 5.74 -21.63 38.47
C VAL A 83 6.64 -20.46 38.07
N GLY A 84 6.06 -19.42 37.44
CA GLY A 84 6.77 -18.18 37.09
C GLY A 84 6.89 -17.22 38.27
N ALA A 85 6.88 -15.91 37.99
CA ALA A 85 6.69 -14.85 38.99
C ALA A 85 5.70 -13.79 38.48
N ALA A 86 5.42 -12.77 39.28
CA ALA A 86 4.77 -11.54 38.83
C ALA A 86 5.63 -10.83 37.76
N ASP A 87 4.99 -10.02 36.93
CA ASP A 87 5.61 -9.40 35.74
C ASP A 87 6.86 -8.58 36.10
N SER A 88 6.74 -7.65 37.06
CA SER A 88 7.86 -6.81 37.52
C SER A 88 8.99 -7.63 38.15
N GLN A 89 8.67 -8.71 38.86
CA GLN A 89 9.64 -9.58 39.54
C GLN A 89 10.36 -10.49 38.53
N CYS A 90 9.68 -10.96 37.49
CA CYS A 90 10.34 -11.56 36.34
C CYS A 90 11.25 -10.53 35.65
N ALA A 91 10.79 -9.29 35.46
CA ALA A 91 11.59 -8.25 34.84
C ALA A 91 12.88 -7.96 35.63
N LEU A 92 12.82 -7.94 36.97
CA LEU A 92 14.00 -7.84 37.84
C LEU A 92 15.03 -8.93 37.54
N VAL A 93 14.60 -10.19 37.54
CA VAL A 93 15.47 -11.33 37.21
C VAL A 93 16.04 -11.18 35.80
N GLY A 94 15.24 -10.77 34.82
CA GLY A 94 15.69 -10.53 33.44
C GLY A 94 16.65 -9.36 33.26
N THR A 95 16.65 -8.38 34.17
CA THR A 95 17.71 -7.34 34.24
C THR A 95 18.97 -7.80 34.99
N GLY A 96 18.90 -8.96 35.65
CA GLY A 96 19.95 -9.51 36.50
C GLY A 96 19.99 -8.93 37.91
N ALA A 97 18.95 -8.23 38.35
CA ALA A 97 18.81 -7.74 39.72
C ALA A 97 18.32 -8.89 40.61
N VAL A 98 19.25 -9.64 41.20
CA VAL A 98 18.93 -10.85 41.99
C VAL A 98 19.60 -10.86 43.37
N SER A 99 20.48 -9.89 43.64
CA SER A 99 21.24 -9.77 44.88
C SER A 99 20.74 -8.59 45.71
N ALA A 100 20.75 -8.72 47.04
CA ALA A 100 20.40 -7.62 47.92
C ALA A 100 21.30 -6.39 47.65
N GLY A 101 20.69 -5.22 47.51
CA GLY A 101 21.34 -3.97 47.11
C GLY A 101 21.22 -3.65 45.61
N ASP A 102 20.80 -4.61 44.77
CA ASP A 102 20.55 -4.34 43.36
C ASP A 102 19.35 -3.39 43.20
N TYR A 103 19.59 -2.26 42.51
CA TYR A 103 18.54 -1.38 42.02
C TYR A 103 18.23 -1.70 40.57
N ALA A 104 16.94 -1.65 40.21
CA ALA A 104 16.50 -1.77 38.83
C ALA A 104 15.30 -0.88 38.50
N ALA A 105 15.20 -0.49 37.23
CA ALA A 105 14.05 0.21 36.68
C ALA A 105 13.59 -0.43 35.36
N ILE A 106 12.29 -0.72 35.24
CA ILE A 106 11.71 -1.29 34.02
C ILE A 106 10.96 -0.19 33.29
N THR A 107 11.60 0.45 32.31
CA THR A 107 11.05 1.62 31.61
C THR A 107 10.15 1.17 30.45
N GLY A 108 8.91 0.79 30.77
CA GLY A 108 7.88 0.34 29.83
C GLY A 108 6.67 1.29 29.79
N THR A 109 5.46 0.75 29.60
CA THR A 109 4.21 1.52 29.69
C THR A 109 4.12 2.24 31.03
N THR A 110 4.38 1.51 32.11
CA THR A 110 4.67 2.04 33.44
C THR A 110 6.14 1.79 33.80
N THR A 111 6.61 2.44 34.87
CA THR A 111 8.01 2.36 35.26
C THR A 111 8.20 1.96 36.73
N PRO A 112 8.10 0.68 37.10
CA PRO A 112 8.50 0.24 38.43
C PRO A 112 10.00 0.50 38.66
N VAL A 113 10.32 1.02 39.85
CA VAL A 113 11.67 1.28 40.33
C VAL A 113 11.83 0.52 41.63
N GLN A 114 12.76 -0.43 41.65
CA GLN A 114 12.78 -1.51 42.61
C GLN A 114 14.17 -1.69 43.22
N LEU A 115 14.21 -2.06 44.49
CA LEU A 115 15.41 -2.41 45.25
C LEU A 115 15.24 -3.82 45.84
N VAL A 116 16.18 -4.71 45.55
CA VAL A 116 16.24 -6.04 46.15
C VAL A 116 16.79 -5.94 47.57
N THR A 117 16.12 -6.56 48.55
CA THR A 117 16.52 -6.57 49.96
C THR A 117 16.63 -7.99 50.52
N SER A 118 17.50 -8.18 51.52
CA SER A 118 17.71 -9.47 52.19
C SER A 118 16.71 -9.78 53.31
N LYS A 119 15.81 -8.84 53.61
CA LYS A 119 14.73 -8.94 54.58
C LYS A 119 13.58 -8.03 54.14
N PRO A 120 12.33 -8.27 54.58
CA PRO A 120 11.25 -7.33 54.31
C PRO A 120 11.54 -5.99 54.99
N VAL A 121 11.37 -4.89 54.24
CA VAL A 121 11.50 -3.51 54.72
C VAL A 121 10.15 -2.85 54.60
N ILE A 122 9.62 -2.22 55.65
CA ILE A 122 8.33 -1.52 55.61
C ILE A 122 8.57 -0.02 55.74
N ASP A 123 7.97 0.78 54.86
CA ASP A 123 7.99 2.24 54.98
C ASP A 123 6.94 2.70 55.99
N ASP A 124 7.37 3.28 57.11
CA ASP A 124 6.47 3.82 58.15
C ASP A 124 5.53 4.90 57.60
N ALA A 125 5.98 5.63 56.57
CA ALA A 125 5.16 6.63 55.89
C ALA A 125 4.16 6.03 54.88
N ARG A 126 4.22 4.71 54.63
CA ARG A 126 3.33 3.96 53.72
C ARG A 126 3.33 4.54 52.30
N ARG A 127 4.48 5.04 51.82
CA ARG A 127 4.62 5.55 50.45
C ARG A 127 5.00 4.43 49.49
N LEU A 128 5.82 3.50 49.94
CA LEU A 128 6.32 2.35 49.18
C LEU A 128 5.54 1.08 49.52
N TRP A 129 5.64 0.06 48.67
CA TRP A 129 5.20 -1.30 49.00
C TRP A 129 6.35 -2.29 48.99
N THR A 130 6.11 -3.43 49.63
CA THR A 130 7.10 -4.49 49.79
C THR A 130 6.48 -5.81 49.38
N SER A 131 7.14 -6.50 48.48
CA SER A 131 6.72 -7.81 47.96
C SER A 131 7.86 -8.81 48.12
N THR A 132 7.58 -10.09 47.83
CA THR A 132 8.65 -11.08 47.73
C THR A 132 9.37 -10.94 46.38
N HIS A 133 10.66 -11.26 46.37
CA HIS A 133 11.41 -11.40 45.12
C HIS A 133 11.20 -12.82 44.55
N ALA A 134 11.44 -12.99 43.24
CA ALA A 134 11.37 -14.29 42.59
C ALA A 134 12.44 -15.30 43.07
N THR A 135 13.44 -14.82 43.83
CA THR A 135 14.38 -15.68 44.56
C THR A 135 13.89 -15.89 45.98
N ARG A 136 14.01 -17.12 46.46
CA ARG A 136 13.41 -17.60 47.72
C ARG A 136 13.79 -16.76 48.96
N ASP A 137 15.02 -16.27 49.02
CA ASP A 137 15.57 -15.60 50.21
C ASP A 137 15.72 -14.08 50.03
N ALA A 138 14.88 -13.47 49.16
CA ALA A 138 14.89 -12.03 48.93
C ALA A 138 13.48 -11.42 48.86
N TRP A 139 13.45 -10.11 49.05
CA TRP A 139 12.28 -9.24 48.98
C TRP A 139 12.56 -8.07 48.05
N VAL A 140 11.49 -7.36 47.67
CA VAL A 140 11.58 -6.16 46.84
C VAL A 140 10.91 -5.03 47.59
N LEU A 141 11.63 -3.93 47.74
CA LEU A 141 11.05 -2.63 48.09
C LEU A 141 10.84 -1.86 46.79
N GLU A 142 9.62 -1.40 46.55
CA GLU A 142 9.23 -0.84 45.25
C GLU A 142 8.59 0.54 45.36
N SER A 143 8.99 1.37 44.40
CA SER A 143 8.41 2.66 44.04
C SER A 143 8.04 2.62 42.55
N ASN A 144 7.38 3.65 42.02
CA ASN A 144 6.93 3.66 40.64
C ASN A 144 6.99 5.06 40.02
N GLY A 145 7.53 5.10 38.81
CA GLY A 145 7.69 6.28 37.96
C GLY A 145 6.44 6.71 37.19
N GLY A 146 5.32 5.99 37.31
CA GLY A 146 4.08 6.30 36.61
C GLY A 146 4.07 5.83 35.14
N PRO A 147 3.12 6.32 34.32
CA PRO A 147 2.89 5.86 32.95
C PRO A 147 3.84 6.54 31.94
N MET A 148 5.15 6.33 32.11
CA MET A 148 6.16 7.03 31.32
C MET A 148 6.07 6.71 29.81
N GLY A 149 5.99 5.43 29.45
CA GLY A 149 5.95 5.00 28.05
C GLY A 149 4.68 5.46 27.33
N GLU A 150 3.52 5.36 27.99
CA GLU A 150 2.25 5.83 27.43
C GLU A 150 2.26 7.35 27.21
N THR A 151 2.80 8.10 28.18
CA THR A 151 2.94 9.56 28.07
C THR A 151 3.87 9.93 26.92
N LEU A 152 4.99 9.21 26.77
CA LEU A 152 5.93 9.42 25.67
C LEU A 152 5.28 9.17 24.31
N GLU A 153 4.55 8.08 24.16
CA GLU A 153 3.84 7.75 22.91
C GLU A 153 2.80 8.81 22.56
N TRP A 154 1.98 9.22 23.55
CA TRP A 154 0.98 10.26 23.37
C TRP A 154 1.60 11.60 22.97
N PHE A 155 2.60 12.07 23.72
CA PHE A 155 3.21 13.38 23.48
C PHE A 155 4.03 13.40 22.18
N ALA A 156 4.68 12.30 21.82
CA ALA A 156 5.35 12.16 20.54
C ALA A 156 4.37 12.14 19.37
N GLY A 157 3.22 11.46 19.49
CA GLY A 157 2.16 11.49 18.48
C GLY A 157 1.60 12.90 18.27
N LEU A 158 1.49 13.68 19.35
CA LEU A 158 1.05 15.07 19.31
C LEU A 158 2.05 16.00 18.60
N LEU A 159 3.34 15.89 18.91
CA LEU A 159 4.38 16.76 18.31
C LEU A 159 4.75 16.36 16.87
N TYR A 160 4.57 15.08 16.52
CA TYR A 160 5.01 14.51 15.24
C TYR A 160 3.91 13.72 14.54
N PRO A 161 2.73 14.31 14.27
CA PRO A 161 1.56 13.58 13.77
C PRO A 161 1.77 12.98 12.37
N THR A 162 2.70 13.52 11.58
CA THR A 162 3.04 13.04 10.24
C THR A 162 4.17 12.01 10.23
N SER A 163 4.84 11.78 11.37
CA SER A 163 5.93 10.82 11.46
C SER A 163 5.41 9.40 11.54
N ARG A 164 5.94 8.47 10.72
CA ARG A 164 5.67 7.03 10.86
C ARG A 164 6.30 6.41 12.12
N ARG A 165 7.25 7.12 12.76
CA ARG A 165 7.95 6.69 13.98
C ARG A 165 8.09 7.88 14.94
N PRO A 166 6.99 8.37 15.53
CA PRO A 166 6.97 9.62 16.30
C PRO A 166 7.92 9.56 17.50
N VAL A 167 7.93 8.46 18.27
CA VAL A 167 8.81 8.29 19.44
C VAL A 167 10.30 8.30 19.06
N ALA A 168 10.69 7.67 17.96
CA ALA A 168 12.08 7.69 17.51
C ALA A 168 12.53 9.10 17.11
N ARG A 169 11.68 9.84 16.39
CA ARG A 169 11.92 11.25 16.06
C ARG A 169 11.98 12.12 17.32
N PHE A 170 11.11 11.86 18.28
CA PHE A 170 11.06 12.55 19.56
C PHE A 170 12.40 12.46 20.31
N PHE A 171 12.96 11.24 20.45
CA PHE A 171 14.27 11.06 21.05
C PHE A 171 15.39 11.76 20.27
N ALA A 172 15.36 11.70 18.93
CA ALA A 172 16.37 12.32 18.09
C ALA A 172 16.37 13.86 18.21
N GLU A 173 15.19 14.49 18.19
CA GLU A 173 15.08 15.94 18.38
C GLU A 173 15.45 16.33 19.81
N ALA A 174 14.99 15.59 20.84
CA ALA A 174 15.36 15.85 22.22
C ALA A 174 16.89 15.79 22.45
N ALA A 175 17.57 14.83 21.82
CA ALA A 175 19.03 14.71 21.91
C ALA A 175 19.79 15.91 21.33
N SER A 176 19.17 16.66 20.41
CA SER A 176 19.75 17.89 19.83
C SER A 176 19.57 19.15 20.70
N SER A 177 18.75 19.08 21.74
CA SER A 177 18.62 20.12 22.76
C SER A 177 19.75 20.02 23.78
N GLU A 178 20.14 21.14 24.37
CA GLU A 178 21.02 21.21 25.52
C GLU A 178 20.37 20.67 26.81
N PRO A 179 21.17 20.18 27.78
CA PRO A 179 20.65 19.81 29.11
C PRO A 179 19.96 20.99 29.80
N GLY A 180 18.76 20.73 30.34
CA GLY A 180 17.92 21.73 30.98
C GLY A 180 16.93 22.42 30.04
N SER A 181 16.86 22.02 28.77
CA SER A 181 15.72 22.30 27.88
C SER A 181 15.34 23.78 27.74
N SER A 182 16.32 24.68 27.65
CA SER A 182 16.10 26.14 27.67
C SER A 182 15.21 26.62 28.84
N GLY A 183 15.28 25.97 30.00
CA GLY A 183 14.50 26.28 31.19
C GLY A 183 13.09 25.70 31.21
N MET A 184 12.69 24.91 30.20
CA MET A 184 11.43 24.17 30.21
C MET A 184 11.49 23.01 31.21
N LEU A 185 10.42 22.81 31.97
CA LEU A 185 10.30 21.72 32.94
C LEU A 185 9.03 20.92 32.66
N SER A 186 9.11 19.59 32.69
CA SER A 186 7.94 18.72 32.55
C SER A 186 7.83 17.77 33.73
N THR A 187 6.63 17.67 34.30
CA THR A 187 6.24 16.56 35.21
C THR A 187 5.23 15.62 34.55
N LEU A 188 4.92 15.85 33.27
CA LEU A 188 3.98 15.04 32.53
C LEU A 188 4.48 13.60 32.45
N GLY A 189 3.66 12.64 32.90
CA GLY A 189 4.01 11.22 32.97
C GLY A 189 5.06 10.86 34.03
N ALA A 190 5.58 11.84 34.78
CA ALA A 190 6.66 11.66 35.74
C ALA A 190 6.09 11.49 37.16
N GLY A 191 5.92 10.24 37.59
CA GLY A 191 5.37 9.87 38.90
C GLY A 191 6.43 9.67 39.97
N VAL A 192 6.08 9.99 41.23
CA VAL A 192 6.78 9.50 42.42
C VAL A 192 5.76 8.80 43.28
N TRP A 193 5.93 7.50 43.46
CA TRP A 193 4.91 6.66 44.07
C TRP A 193 4.63 7.01 45.52
N ASN A 194 3.34 6.96 45.88
CA ASN A 194 2.86 7.10 47.25
C ASN A 194 1.60 6.26 47.47
N ALA A 195 1.76 5.06 48.01
CA ALA A 195 0.67 4.13 48.30
C ALA A 195 -0.38 4.69 49.28
N SER A 196 -0.01 5.64 50.14
CA SER A 196 -0.95 6.30 51.06
C SER A 196 -1.83 7.35 50.38
N ASN A 197 -1.50 7.76 49.15
CA ASN A 197 -2.26 8.74 48.37
C ASN A 197 -2.31 8.35 46.89
N LEU A 198 -3.15 7.36 46.57
CA LEU A 198 -3.39 6.92 45.19
C LEU A 198 -4.33 7.90 44.48
N ARG A 199 -3.85 8.51 43.39
CA ARG A 199 -4.61 9.45 42.57
C ARG A 199 -4.24 9.33 41.08
N PRO A 200 -5.13 9.71 40.14
CA PRO A 200 -4.78 9.85 38.73
C PRO A 200 -3.51 10.68 38.53
N ALA A 201 -2.70 10.31 37.54
CA ALA A 201 -1.49 11.05 37.21
C ALA A 201 -1.88 12.42 36.63
N ILE A 202 -1.56 13.50 37.35
CA ILE A 202 -1.68 14.87 36.87
C ILE A 202 -0.27 15.38 36.62
N GLY A 203 -0.04 15.92 35.43
CA GLY A 203 1.25 16.44 35.04
C GLY A 203 1.12 17.69 34.18
N HIS A 204 2.24 18.36 33.96
CA HIS A 204 2.28 19.60 33.19
C HIS A 204 3.61 19.78 32.49
N VAL A 205 3.62 20.65 31.49
CA VAL A 205 4.81 21.19 30.86
C VAL A 205 4.82 22.70 31.08
N SER A 206 5.89 23.21 31.70
CA SER A 206 6.11 24.64 31.92
C SER A 206 7.01 25.19 30.82
N MET A 207 6.50 26.13 30.03
CA MET A 207 7.23 26.80 28.94
C MET A 207 6.84 28.28 28.84
N SER A 208 7.75 29.12 28.35
CA SER A 208 7.50 30.54 28.04
C SER A 208 7.94 30.82 26.62
N HIS A 209 7.14 31.54 25.83
CA HIS A 209 7.55 31.95 24.49
C HIS A 209 8.86 32.76 24.49
N LEU A 210 9.20 33.40 25.62
CA LEU A 210 10.42 34.18 25.80
C LEU A 210 11.70 33.31 25.89
N THR A 211 11.60 32.03 26.25
CA THR A 211 12.79 31.18 26.43
C THR A 211 13.39 30.70 25.11
N CYS A 212 12.66 30.83 23.99
CA CYS A 212 13.09 30.31 22.69
C CYS A 212 12.86 31.30 21.54
N VAL A 213 12.76 32.60 21.82
CA VAL A 213 12.49 33.65 20.80
C VAL A 213 13.51 33.63 19.68
N ASP A 214 14.78 33.40 20.03
CA ASP A 214 15.89 33.40 19.07
C ASP A 214 16.13 32.01 18.45
N ASP A 215 15.31 31.02 18.78
CA ASP A 215 15.46 29.65 18.31
C ASP A 215 14.54 29.35 17.12
N VAL A 216 15.13 28.91 16.01
CA VAL A 216 14.41 28.55 14.79
C VAL A 216 13.68 27.20 14.90
N ASP A 217 14.03 26.36 15.88
CA ASP A 217 13.36 25.09 16.16
C ASP A 217 13.18 24.86 17.67
N PRO A 218 12.25 25.59 18.32
CA PRO A 218 12.04 25.54 19.77
C PRO A 218 11.40 24.22 20.24
N ARG A 219 10.83 23.42 19.31
CA ARG A 219 10.13 22.17 19.64
C ARG A 219 11.04 21.15 20.30
N ARG A 220 12.32 21.11 19.91
CA ARG A 220 13.31 20.18 20.48
C ARG A 220 13.45 20.31 21.99
N HIS A 221 13.27 21.52 22.53
CA HIS A 221 13.33 21.77 23.98
C HIS A 221 12.12 21.19 24.72
N SER A 222 10.93 21.24 24.12
CA SER A 222 9.75 20.60 24.70
C SER A 222 9.90 19.07 24.75
N ALA A 223 10.50 18.49 23.71
CA ALA A 223 10.80 17.06 23.69
C ALA A 223 11.82 16.67 24.77
N ARG A 224 12.90 17.46 24.89
CA ARG A 224 13.93 17.27 25.91
C ARG A 224 13.39 17.42 27.33
N ALA A 225 12.55 18.41 27.59
CA ALA A 225 11.98 18.67 28.91
C ALA A 225 11.15 17.50 29.42
N LEU A 226 10.39 16.84 28.53
CA LEU A 226 9.64 15.63 28.88
C LEU A 226 10.59 14.51 29.34
N LEU A 227 11.61 14.17 28.54
CA LEU A 227 12.53 13.07 28.86
C LEU A 227 13.36 13.35 30.11
N GLU A 228 13.82 14.59 30.29
CA GLU A 228 14.47 15.01 31.53
C GLU A 228 13.53 14.83 32.72
N GLY A 229 12.26 15.25 32.61
CA GLY A 229 11.23 15.03 33.62
C GLY A 229 11.02 13.56 33.99
N LEU A 230 10.95 12.67 33.00
CA LEU A 230 10.84 11.23 33.23
C LEU A 230 12.08 10.67 33.93
N ALA A 231 13.29 11.07 33.52
CA ALA A 231 14.53 10.66 34.17
C ALA A 231 14.64 11.22 35.60
N PHE A 232 14.16 12.43 35.86
CA PHE A 232 14.09 13.01 37.21
C PHE A 232 13.15 12.23 38.13
N ALA A 233 12.02 11.74 37.61
CA ALA A 233 11.16 10.84 38.37
C ALA A 233 11.88 9.54 38.74
N LEU A 234 12.68 8.93 37.85
CA LEU A 234 13.51 7.77 38.20
C LEU A 234 14.45 8.07 39.36
N ARG A 235 15.16 9.20 39.32
CA ARG A 235 16.03 9.65 40.41
C ARG A 235 15.27 9.84 41.72
N ALA A 236 14.13 10.52 41.69
CA ALA A 236 13.32 10.78 42.88
C ALA A 236 12.80 9.48 43.53
N ASN A 237 12.38 8.51 42.72
CA ASN A 237 11.97 7.19 43.22
C ASN A 237 13.15 6.41 43.80
N ALA A 238 14.32 6.43 43.17
CA ALA A 238 15.52 5.79 43.71
C ALA A 238 16.00 6.44 45.03
N GLU A 239 15.95 7.77 45.13
CA GLU A 239 16.21 8.51 46.36
C GLU A 239 15.20 8.17 47.47
N GLN A 240 13.92 7.96 47.12
CA GLN A 240 12.88 7.51 48.05
C GLN A 240 13.17 6.09 48.58
N LEU A 241 13.51 5.13 47.72
CA LEU A 241 13.91 3.77 48.12
C LEU A 241 15.11 3.79 49.06
N ARG A 242 16.14 4.59 48.75
CA ARG A 242 17.32 4.79 49.60
C ARG A 242 16.95 5.37 50.96
N SER A 243 16.02 6.34 51.00
CA SER A 243 15.61 7.00 52.25
C SER A 243 14.96 6.03 53.27
N VAL A 244 14.32 4.97 52.78
CA VAL A 244 13.64 3.97 53.61
C VAL A 244 14.56 2.79 53.92
N SER A 245 15.30 2.30 52.94
CA SER A 245 16.15 1.11 53.10
C SER A 245 17.53 1.38 53.72
N GLY A 246 18.06 2.60 53.55
CA GLY A 246 19.45 2.94 53.84
C GLY A 246 20.46 2.40 52.82
N SER A 247 20.04 1.69 51.76
CA SER A 247 20.93 1.09 50.76
C SER A 247 21.44 2.13 49.77
N PRO A 248 22.77 2.28 49.55
CA PRO A 248 23.31 3.23 48.58
C PRO A 248 22.94 2.85 47.14
N LEU A 249 22.80 3.86 46.27
CA LEU A 249 22.57 3.70 44.84
C LEU A 249 23.91 3.79 44.10
N ASP A 250 24.63 2.67 44.03
CA ASP A 250 25.95 2.63 43.39
C ASP A 250 25.86 2.40 41.87
N ALA A 251 24.84 1.67 41.42
CA ALA A 251 24.53 1.41 40.02
C ALA A 251 23.04 1.09 39.86
N LEU A 252 22.53 1.22 38.63
CA LEU A 252 21.16 0.87 38.26
C LEU A 252 21.15 -0.15 37.11
N ARG A 253 20.31 -1.17 37.21
CA ARG A 253 19.97 -2.05 36.09
C ARG A 253 18.71 -1.56 35.39
N MET A 254 18.64 -1.65 34.06
CA MET A 254 17.50 -1.12 33.31
C MET A 254 17.02 -2.07 32.20
N GLY A 255 15.70 -2.15 32.08
CA GLY A 255 14.98 -2.90 31.05
C GLY A 255 13.75 -2.14 30.52
N GLY A 256 12.91 -2.80 29.75
CA GLY A 256 11.68 -2.23 29.19
C GLY A 256 11.87 -1.50 27.85
N GLY A 257 10.75 -1.22 27.19
CA GLY A 257 10.71 -0.75 25.79
C GLY A 257 11.46 0.54 25.50
N MET A 258 11.57 1.46 26.47
CA MET A 258 12.30 2.73 26.27
C MET A 258 13.82 2.53 26.09
N THR A 259 14.38 1.40 26.55
CA THR A 259 15.81 1.07 26.38
C THR A 259 16.20 0.72 24.94
N ARG A 260 15.22 0.55 24.04
CA ARG A 260 15.45 0.42 22.60
C ARG A 260 16.14 1.65 22.01
N ASN A 261 15.99 2.81 22.62
CA ASN A 261 16.73 4.00 22.27
C ASN A 261 18.01 4.11 23.11
N VAL A 262 19.16 4.20 22.47
CA VAL A 262 20.48 4.23 23.14
C VAL A 262 20.74 5.49 23.95
N TRP A 263 20.05 6.59 23.65
CA TRP A 263 20.26 7.88 24.32
C TRP A 263 19.52 7.95 25.66
N TRP A 264 18.36 7.31 25.79
CA TRP A 264 17.58 7.29 27.02
C TRP A 264 18.37 6.73 28.23
N PRO A 265 19.00 5.55 28.16
CA PRO A 265 19.82 5.03 29.26
C PRO A 265 20.98 5.93 29.64
N GLN A 266 21.61 6.62 28.68
CA GLN A 266 22.68 7.59 28.96
C GLN A 266 22.13 8.80 29.73
N LEU A 267 21.00 9.37 29.30
CA LEU A 267 20.33 10.45 30.04
C LEU A 267 20.03 10.03 31.48
N VAL A 268 19.53 8.80 31.68
CA VAL A 268 19.25 8.30 33.03
C VAL A 268 20.54 8.16 33.84
N ALA A 269 21.63 7.64 33.27
CA ALA A 269 22.93 7.57 33.93
C ALA A 269 23.38 8.97 34.39
N ASP A 270 23.30 9.97 33.50
CA ASP A 270 23.69 11.35 33.79
C ASP A 270 22.80 11.98 34.88
N VAL A 271 21.48 11.74 34.85
CA VAL A 271 20.55 12.27 35.85
C VAL A 271 20.76 11.63 37.22
N LEU A 272 20.93 10.31 37.29
CA LEU A 272 21.17 9.58 38.56
C LEU A 272 22.60 9.80 39.08
N ASN A 273 23.53 10.17 38.20
CA ASN A 273 24.97 10.23 38.47
C ASN A 273 25.52 8.88 38.98
N CYS A 274 25.08 7.78 38.38
CA CYS A 274 25.62 6.44 38.63
C CYS A 274 25.59 5.60 37.34
N PRO A 275 26.42 4.53 37.24
CA PRO A 275 26.42 3.68 36.06
C PRO A 275 25.08 2.96 35.83
N VAL A 276 24.64 2.90 34.57
CA VAL A 276 23.44 2.18 34.15
C VAL A 276 23.82 0.96 33.31
N THR A 277 23.36 -0.23 33.71
CA THR A 277 23.58 -1.48 32.98
C THR A 277 22.29 -1.94 32.33
N LEU A 278 22.32 -2.16 31.02
CA LEU A 278 21.16 -2.63 30.26
C LEU A 278 21.05 -4.15 30.28
N SER A 279 19.81 -4.65 30.30
CA SER A 279 19.56 -6.05 29.94
C SER A 279 19.89 -6.30 28.46
N ILE A 280 20.19 -7.56 28.12
CA ILE A 280 20.45 -8.00 26.74
C ILE A 280 19.24 -7.84 25.81
N THR A 281 18.04 -7.72 26.39
CA THR A 281 16.79 -7.52 25.69
C THR A 281 15.91 -6.53 26.44
N PRO A 282 15.15 -5.67 25.75
CA PRO A 282 14.11 -4.85 26.37
C PRO A 282 12.99 -5.68 27.03
N GLU A 283 12.76 -6.91 26.55
CA GLU A 283 11.67 -7.81 27.00
C GLU A 283 12.05 -8.58 28.28
N THR A 284 12.38 -7.85 29.33
CA THR A 284 12.99 -8.42 30.54
C THR A 284 12.07 -9.36 31.31
N SER A 285 10.75 -9.12 31.30
CA SER A 285 9.78 -10.00 31.96
C SER A 285 9.76 -11.41 31.35
N ALA A 286 9.70 -11.49 30.02
CA ALA A 286 9.72 -12.77 29.31
C ALA A 286 11.04 -13.52 29.57
N LEU A 287 12.16 -12.78 29.57
CA LEU A 287 13.47 -13.35 29.89
C LEU A 287 13.50 -13.92 31.33
N GLY A 288 13.02 -13.19 32.32
CA GLY A 288 12.96 -13.67 33.70
C GLY A 288 12.04 -14.87 33.90
N ALA A 289 10.90 -14.90 33.20
CA ALA A 289 10.00 -16.06 33.21
C ALA A 289 10.69 -17.31 32.63
N ALA A 290 11.44 -17.16 31.52
CA ALA A 290 12.23 -18.24 30.95
C ALA A 290 13.33 -18.73 31.90
N MET A 291 13.99 -17.82 32.63
CA MET A 291 14.96 -18.18 33.67
C MET A 291 14.31 -18.99 34.80
N CYS A 292 13.12 -18.59 35.27
CA CYS A 292 12.35 -19.36 36.25
C CYS A 292 12.04 -20.78 35.75
N ALA A 293 11.60 -20.90 34.49
CA ALA A 293 11.33 -22.19 33.86
C ALA A 293 12.59 -23.07 33.77
N GLY A 294 13.74 -22.47 33.45
CA GLY A 294 15.04 -23.15 33.42
C GLY A 294 15.46 -23.69 34.80
N ILE A 295 15.23 -22.91 35.87
CA ILE A 295 15.49 -23.34 37.26
C ILE A 295 14.60 -24.53 37.61
N GLY A 296 13.28 -24.43 37.40
CA GLY A 296 12.35 -25.52 37.72
C GLY A 296 12.50 -26.76 36.86
N SER A 297 13.13 -26.64 35.69
CA SER A 297 13.46 -27.77 34.83
C SER A 297 14.85 -28.37 35.12
N GLY A 298 15.61 -27.80 36.06
CA GLY A 298 16.95 -28.26 36.44
C GLY A 298 18.07 -27.85 35.46
N VAL A 299 17.81 -26.93 34.54
CA VAL A 299 18.82 -26.36 33.63
C VAL A 299 19.78 -25.44 34.39
N TYR A 300 19.25 -24.70 35.37
CA TYR A 300 20.01 -23.80 36.23
C TYR A 300 19.85 -24.21 37.69
N SER A 301 20.90 -24.07 38.49
CA SER A 301 20.84 -24.33 39.94
C SER A 301 19.99 -23.31 40.70
N ASP A 302 20.06 -22.06 40.27
CA ASP A 302 19.45 -20.90 40.91
C ASP A 302 19.39 -19.71 39.93
N ALA A 303 18.81 -18.59 40.37
CA ALA A 303 18.67 -17.38 39.56
C ALA A 303 20.01 -16.72 39.23
N SER A 304 21.01 -16.79 40.12
CA SER A 304 22.34 -16.23 39.84
C SER A 304 23.04 -16.99 38.70
N ALA A 305 22.93 -18.32 38.70
CA ALA A 305 23.43 -19.16 37.60
C ALA A 305 22.68 -18.90 36.28
N ALA A 306 21.36 -18.73 36.34
CA ALA A 306 20.56 -18.39 35.16
C ALA A 306 20.97 -17.03 34.57
N VAL A 307 21.05 -15.99 35.40
CA VAL A 307 21.49 -14.64 35.00
C VAL A 307 22.89 -14.70 34.38
N ALA A 308 23.86 -15.32 35.06
CA ALA A 308 25.24 -15.42 34.56
C ALA A 308 25.35 -16.10 33.19
N SER A 309 24.45 -17.04 32.88
CA SER A 309 24.44 -17.75 31.60
C SER A 309 23.90 -16.92 30.43
N VAL A 310 23.09 -15.88 30.71
CA VAL A 310 22.38 -15.12 29.66
C VAL A 310 22.85 -13.67 29.55
N THR A 311 23.28 -13.02 30.63
CA THR A 311 23.52 -11.57 30.59
C THR A 311 24.78 -11.14 29.84
N GLY A 312 25.76 -12.03 29.61
CA GLY A 312 27.04 -11.66 29.01
C GLY A 312 27.73 -10.49 29.76
N ALA A 313 28.91 -10.07 29.30
CA ALA A 313 29.63 -8.94 29.88
C ALA A 313 29.11 -7.59 29.31
N ALA A 314 27.84 -7.24 29.54
CA ALA A 314 27.33 -5.92 29.17
C ALA A 314 28.11 -4.83 29.92
N ARG A 315 28.77 -3.93 29.18
CA ARG A 315 29.52 -2.82 29.79
C ARG A 315 28.54 -1.76 30.30
N PRO A 316 28.65 -1.31 31.56
CA PRO A 316 27.81 -0.23 32.08
C PRO A 316 28.04 1.08 31.31
N LEU A 317 26.96 1.85 31.12
CA LEU A 317 27.03 3.24 30.67
C LEU A 317 27.45 4.11 31.85
N THR A 318 28.55 4.84 31.69
CA THR A 318 29.07 5.74 32.71
C THR A 318 28.45 7.13 32.55
N PRO A 319 28.04 7.80 33.64
CA PRO A 319 27.55 9.18 33.56
C PRO A 319 28.60 10.14 33.01
N ASP A 320 28.16 11.09 32.18
CA ASP A 320 28.96 12.25 31.82
C ASP A 320 28.94 13.28 32.96
N HIS A 321 30.12 13.63 33.46
CA HIS A 321 30.24 14.49 34.65
C HIS A 321 29.65 15.88 34.45
N GLN A 322 29.87 16.50 33.28
CA GLN A 322 29.41 17.86 33.01
C GLN A 322 27.88 17.90 32.82
N ALA A 323 27.33 16.92 32.11
CA ALA A 323 25.88 16.76 31.97
C ALA A 323 25.23 16.50 33.34
N SER A 324 25.83 15.63 34.16
CA SER A 324 25.32 15.26 35.49
C SER A 324 25.25 16.46 36.44
N GLU A 325 26.26 17.32 36.47
CA GLU A 325 26.24 18.56 37.27
C GLU A 325 25.07 19.46 36.88
N ARG A 326 24.93 19.75 35.59
CA ARG A 326 23.87 20.63 35.06
C ARG A 326 22.48 20.04 35.27
N LEU A 327 22.29 18.76 34.98
CA LEU A 327 21.02 18.06 35.21
C LEU A 327 20.69 17.97 36.70
N GLY A 328 21.69 17.90 37.58
CA GLY A 328 21.52 17.96 39.02
C GLY A 328 20.92 19.29 39.51
N GLU A 329 21.34 20.42 38.93
CA GLU A 329 20.75 21.74 39.22
C GLU A 329 19.30 21.84 38.74
N VAL A 330 19.02 21.33 37.54
CA VAL A 330 17.66 21.30 36.97
C VAL A 330 16.75 20.37 37.80
N TYR A 331 17.24 19.21 38.22
CA TYR A 331 16.53 18.27 39.09
C TYR A 331 16.04 18.92 40.38
N GLN A 332 16.86 19.76 41.02
CA GLN A 332 16.46 20.48 42.24
C GLN A 332 15.24 21.38 41.99
N SER A 333 15.23 22.09 40.86
CA SER A 333 14.13 22.96 40.45
C SER A 333 12.88 22.15 40.12
N TRP A 334 13.04 21.07 39.35
CA TRP A 334 11.96 20.13 39.00
C TRP A 334 11.31 19.51 40.25
N ASN A 335 12.13 19.05 41.21
CA ASN A 335 11.64 18.39 42.41
C ASN A 335 10.90 19.38 43.34
N ARG A 336 11.38 20.62 43.45
CA ARG A 336 10.67 21.69 44.16
C ARG A 336 9.31 21.96 43.53
N LEU A 337 9.27 22.13 42.21
CA LEU A 337 8.03 22.37 41.46
C LEU A 337 7.01 21.25 41.66
N ARG A 338 7.44 19.99 41.58
CA ARG A 338 6.59 18.82 41.82
C ARG A 338 6.01 18.83 43.24
N VAL A 339 6.83 19.10 44.25
CA VAL A 339 6.39 19.10 45.66
C VAL A 339 5.42 20.26 45.94
N GLU A 340 5.71 21.46 45.44
CA GLU A 340 4.85 22.64 45.64
C GLU A 340 3.47 22.49 44.97
N ARG A 341 3.37 21.68 43.92
CA ARG A 341 2.13 21.45 43.17
C ARG A 341 1.21 20.38 43.74
N ASP A 342 1.64 19.62 44.74
CA ASP A 342 0.92 18.44 45.22
C ASP A 342 -0.55 18.70 45.54
N ALA A 343 -0.86 19.84 46.18
CA ALA A 343 -2.23 20.24 46.51
C ALA A 343 -3.07 20.62 45.28
N ALA A 344 -2.48 21.26 44.28
CA ALA A 344 -3.17 21.63 43.04
C ALA A 344 -3.45 20.39 42.18
N ASP A 345 -2.47 19.48 42.09
CA ASP A 345 -2.62 18.22 41.37
C ASP A 345 -3.68 17.33 42.05
N GLN A 346 -3.80 17.36 43.38
CA GLN A 346 -4.90 16.70 44.09
C GLN A 346 -6.26 17.25 43.69
N MET A 347 -6.43 18.58 43.67
CA MET A 347 -7.68 19.21 43.25
C MET A 347 -8.06 18.83 41.82
N ALA A 348 -7.09 18.79 40.90
CA ALA A 348 -7.32 18.37 39.52
C ALA A 348 -7.73 16.89 39.42
N ALA A 349 -7.08 16.01 40.20
CA ALA A 349 -7.43 14.60 40.30
C ALA A 349 -8.87 14.39 40.80
N ASP A 350 -9.29 15.12 41.82
CA ASP A 350 -10.64 15.03 42.38
C ASP A 350 -11.71 15.44 41.34
N LEU A 351 -11.39 16.42 40.49
CA LEU A 351 -12.27 16.86 39.38
C LEU A 351 -12.31 15.85 38.21
N ALA A 352 -11.20 15.19 37.91
CA ALA A 352 -11.08 14.25 36.79
C ALA A 352 -11.68 12.87 37.12
N THR A 353 -11.58 12.43 38.38
CA THR A 353 -11.96 11.07 38.80
C THR A 353 -13.38 10.66 38.40
N PRO A 354 -14.43 11.49 38.57
CA PRO A 354 -15.79 11.13 38.15
C PRO A 354 -15.89 10.81 36.65
N TRP A 355 -15.25 11.63 35.80
CA TRP A 355 -15.25 11.44 34.34
C TRP A 355 -14.56 10.16 33.90
N ILE A 356 -13.44 9.82 34.55
CA ILE A 356 -12.70 8.59 34.26
C ILE A 356 -13.58 7.37 34.57
N LEU A 357 -14.27 7.38 35.72
CA LEU A 357 -15.12 6.27 36.15
C LEU A 357 -16.41 6.14 35.30
N GLU A 358 -17.02 7.25 34.87
CA GLU A 358 -18.21 7.25 34.00
C GLU A 358 -17.93 6.75 32.55
N SER A 359 -16.70 6.91 32.06
CA SER A 359 -16.36 6.60 30.65
C SER A 359 -16.22 5.11 30.31
N SER A 360 -16.30 4.22 31.31
CA SER A 360 -16.03 2.78 31.20
C SER A 360 -17.12 1.96 30.49
N ASP A 361 -18.27 2.54 30.15
CA ASP A 361 -19.42 1.84 29.54
C ASP A 361 -19.47 1.89 27.99
N ARG A 362 -18.38 2.27 27.32
CA ARG A 362 -18.32 2.41 25.84
C ARG A 362 -17.63 1.25 25.11
N SER A 363 -17.81 0.01 25.58
CA SER A 363 -17.49 -1.14 24.73
C SER A 363 -18.62 -1.37 23.74
N ALA A 364 -18.47 -0.91 22.49
CA ALA A 364 -19.40 -1.27 21.43
C ALA A 364 -19.33 -2.80 21.23
N PRO A 365 -20.45 -3.54 21.35
CA PRO A 365 -20.43 -4.97 21.11
C PRO A 365 -20.07 -5.22 19.63
N THR A 366 -19.07 -6.08 19.40
CA THR A 366 -18.77 -6.62 18.08
C THR A 366 -19.91 -7.56 17.67
N ALA A 367 -20.92 -7.00 17.00
CA ALA A 367 -22.05 -7.76 16.48
C ALA A 367 -21.58 -8.76 15.41
N ARG A 368 -21.96 -10.03 15.54
CA ARG A 368 -21.75 -11.07 14.52
C ARG A 368 -22.65 -10.80 13.31
N VAL A 369 -22.10 -10.93 12.10
CA VAL A 369 -22.86 -10.90 10.85
C VAL A 369 -23.87 -12.06 10.84
N ALA A 370 -25.17 -11.73 10.83
CA ALA A 370 -26.25 -12.71 10.94
C ALA A 370 -26.64 -13.38 9.61
N VAL A 371 -26.30 -12.77 8.45
CA VAL A 371 -26.66 -13.23 7.10
C VAL A 371 -25.43 -13.14 6.20
N ARG A 372 -25.14 -14.19 5.41
CA ARG A 372 -24.09 -14.18 4.39
C ARG A 372 -24.74 -13.98 3.00
N PRO A 373 -24.70 -12.76 2.43
CA PRO A 373 -25.34 -12.47 1.15
C PRO A 373 -24.54 -13.01 -0.04
N ARG A 374 -25.23 -13.23 -1.17
CA ARG A 374 -24.61 -13.46 -2.48
C ARG A 374 -24.23 -12.13 -3.10
N ILE A 375 -22.95 -11.95 -3.39
CA ILE A 375 -22.34 -10.69 -3.85
C ILE A 375 -21.79 -10.92 -5.26
N LEU A 376 -22.29 -10.18 -6.24
CA LEU A 376 -21.65 -10.09 -7.56
C LEU A 376 -20.81 -8.81 -7.62
N ILE A 377 -19.54 -8.96 -8.00
CA ILE A 377 -18.61 -7.86 -8.14
C ILE A 377 -18.12 -7.81 -9.58
N THR A 378 -18.48 -6.74 -10.28
CA THR A 378 -18.00 -6.44 -11.63
C THR A 378 -17.06 -5.24 -11.65
N ALA A 379 -17.01 -4.46 -10.56
CA ALA A 379 -15.99 -3.43 -10.36
C ALA A 379 -14.60 -4.06 -10.20
N ASP A 380 -13.55 -3.34 -10.59
CA ASP A 380 -12.18 -3.79 -10.36
C ASP A 380 -11.80 -3.64 -8.87
N VAL A 381 -11.39 -4.72 -8.20
CA VAL A 381 -11.05 -4.69 -6.77
C VAL A 381 -9.83 -5.55 -6.49
N ASP A 382 -9.07 -5.18 -5.46
CA ASP A 382 -7.87 -5.93 -5.07
C ASP A 382 -8.21 -7.18 -4.23
N GLU A 383 -7.24 -8.09 -4.10
CA GLU A 383 -7.43 -9.34 -3.37
C GLU A 383 -7.72 -9.13 -1.87
N GLY A 384 -7.20 -8.06 -1.25
CA GLY A 384 -7.50 -7.70 0.13
C GLY A 384 -8.96 -7.31 0.34
N ALA A 385 -9.52 -6.51 -0.57
CA ALA A 385 -10.94 -6.21 -0.58
C ALA A 385 -11.79 -7.44 -0.87
N LEU A 386 -11.39 -8.30 -1.81
CA LEU A 386 -12.07 -9.57 -2.09
C LEU A 386 -12.09 -10.49 -0.87
N ALA A 387 -10.96 -10.63 -0.16
CA ALA A 387 -10.89 -11.41 1.08
C ALA A 387 -11.83 -10.84 2.16
N SER A 388 -11.89 -9.51 2.30
CA SER A 388 -12.80 -8.83 3.24
C SER A 388 -14.27 -9.07 2.89
N LEU A 389 -14.63 -9.00 1.60
CA LEU A 389 -15.98 -9.25 1.11
C LEU A 389 -16.36 -10.74 1.23
N ARG A 390 -15.44 -11.68 0.97
CA ARG A 390 -15.63 -13.13 1.18
C ARG A 390 -15.78 -13.51 2.65
N ALA A 391 -15.23 -12.70 3.56
CA ALA A 391 -15.45 -12.90 4.99
C ALA A 391 -16.91 -12.62 5.39
N ILE A 392 -17.58 -11.69 4.72
CA ILE A 392 -18.95 -11.26 5.05
C ILE A 392 -20.04 -11.84 4.14
N GLY A 393 -19.71 -12.36 2.95
CA GLY A 393 -20.67 -12.96 2.02
C GLY A 393 -20.07 -13.99 1.02
N GLU A 394 -20.92 -14.55 0.18
CA GLU A 394 -20.55 -15.43 -0.94
C GLU A 394 -20.26 -14.56 -2.18
N VAL A 395 -18.99 -14.48 -2.58
CA VAL A 395 -18.54 -13.55 -3.62
C VAL A 395 -18.32 -14.26 -4.96
N GLU A 396 -18.96 -13.74 -6.00
CA GLU A 396 -18.64 -13.97 -7.40
C GLU A 396 -17.94 -12.72 -7.95
N TYR A 397 -16.71 -12.90 -8.46
CA TYR A 397 -15.90 -11.81 -9.00
C TYR A 397 -15.72 -11.98 -10.50
N ALA A 398 -16.19 -10.99 -11.27
CA ALA A 398 -16.19 -10.98 -12.73
C ALA A 398 -15.94 -9.53 -13.20
N SER A 399 -14.72 -9.03 -12.99
CA SER A 399 -14.35 -7.65 -13.29
C SER A 399 -14.60 -7.32 -14.76
N PHE A 400 -15.19 -6.16 -15.03
CA PHE A 400 -15.39 -5.67 -16.41
C PHE A 400 -14.07 -5.55 -17.19
N ARG A 401 -12.93 -5.37 -16.49
CA ARG A 401 -11.59 -5.32 -17.09
C ARG A 401 -11.05 -6.69 -17.49
N SER A 402 -11.38 -7.74 -16.74
CA SER A 402 -10.97 -9.11 -17.09
C SER A 402 -11.93 -9.76 -18.09
N GLU A 403 -13.22 -9.52 -17.92
CA GLU A 403 -14.27 -10.07 -18.78
C GLU A 403 -14.48 -9.25 -20.07
N MET A 404 -13.93 -8.04 -20.13
CA MET A 404 -14.06 -7.12 -21.26
C MET A 404 -15.53 -6.92 -21.68
N ARG A 405 -16.42 -6.81 -20.69
CA ARG A 405 -17.87 -6.79 -20.90
C ARG A 405 -18.54 -5.79 -19.96
N LEU A 406 -19.41 -4.96 -20.55
CA LEU A 406 -20.33 -4.08 -19.83
C LEU A 406 -21.70 -4.77 -19.68
N LEU A 407 -22.28 -4.80 -18.48
CA LEU A 407 -23.61 -5.32 -18.24
C LEU A 407 -24.66 -4.21 -18.32
N THR A 408 -25.66 -4.41 -19.19
CA THR A 408 -26.80 -3.50 -19.37
C THR A 408 -28.08 -4.27 -19.66
N GLY A 409 -29.24 -3.69 -19.32
CA GLY A 409 -30.56 -4.21 -19.69
C GLY A 409 -30.74 -5.71 -19.41
N PRO A 410 -31.14 -6.53 -20.41
CA PRO A 410 -31.37 -7.97 -20.22
C PRO A 410 -30.13 -8.74 -19.74
N SER A 411 -28.93 -8.32 -20.15
CA SER A 411 -27.68 -9.01 -19.76
C SER A 411 -27.34 -8.80 -18.29
N LEU A 412 -27.63 -7.60 -17.76
CA LEU A 412 -27.53 -7.29 -16.33
C LEU A 412 -28.54 -8.10 -15.52
N VAL A 413 -29.78 -8.18 -15.99
CA VAL A 413 -30.85 -8.95 -15.31
C VAL A 413 -30.49 -10.44 -15.23
N ALA A 414 -29.93 -11.00 -16.29
CA ALA A 414 -29.50 -12.40 -16.29
C ALA A 414 -28.35 -12.65 -15.30
N ALA A 415 -27.35 -11.76 -15.24
CA ALA A 415 -26.21 -11.88 -14.34
C ALA A 415 -26.60 -11.68 -12.86
N LEU A 416 -27.53 -10.78 -12.57
CA LEU A 416 -27.96 -10.46 -11.20
C LEU A 416 -29.11 -11.34 -10.67
N ALA A 417 -29.52 -12.37 -11.41
CA ALA A 417 -30.58 -13.28 -11.00
C ALA A 417 -30.21 -14.02 -9.69
N GLY A 418 -30.89 -13.67 -8.60
CA GLY A 418 -30.65 -14.27 -7.28
C GLY A 418 -29.42 -13.73 -6.54
N VAL A 419 -28.89 -12.58 -6.95
CA VAL A 419 -27.82 -11.82 -6.28
C VAL A 419 -28.44 -10.86 -5.26
N ASP A 420 -27.87 -10.79 -4.06
CA ASP A 420 -28.32 -9.89 -2.98
C ASP A 420 -27.58 -8.55 -2.99
N VAL A 421 -26.30 -8.54 -3.35
CA VAL A 421 -25.46 -7.33 -3.37
C VAL A 421 -24.76 -7.23 -4.71
N PHE A 422 -24.86 -6.07 -5.36
CA PHE A 422 -24.15 -5.79 -6.60
C PHE A 422 -23.12 -4.70 -6.39
N ILE A 423 -21.86 -4.97 -6.71
CA ILE A 423 -20.75 -4.02 -6.63
C ILE A 423 -20.25 -3.73 -8.06
N THR A 424 -20.41 -2.48 -8.52
CA THR A 424 -20.14 -2.08 -9.91
C THR A 424 -19.38 -0.77 -10.02
N GLU A 425 -18.64 -0.59 -11.11
CA GLU A 425 -17.97 0.67 -11.46
C GLU A 425 -18.53 1.33 -12.73
N VAL A 426 -18.96 0.52 -13.70
CA VAL A 426 -19.34 0.99 -15.05
C VAL A 426 -20.72 0.51 -15.53
N ASP A 427 -21.28 -0.54 -14.94
CA ASP A 427 -22.52 -1.17 -15.44
C ASP A 427 -23.74 -0.26 -15.22
N LEU A 428 -24.71 -0.35 -16.14
CA LEU A 428 -25.87 0.54 -16.16
C LEU A 428 -27.06 -0.08 -15.43
N VAL A 429 -27.36 0.43 -14.23
CA VAL A 429 -28.47 -0.03 -13.40
C VAL A 429 -29.66 0.92 -13.54
N ASP A 430 -30.57 0.58 -14.44
CA ASP A 430 -31.78 1.36 -14.71
C ASP A 430 -33.03 0.84 -13.94
N ALA A 431 -34.12 1.60 -14.01
CA ALA A 431 -35.38 1.24 -13.35
C ALA A 431 -36.02 -0.05 -13.89
N ALA A 432 -35.80 -0.37 -15.17
CA ALA A 432 -36.36 -1.57 -15.79
C ALA A 432 -35.66 -2.85 -15.27
N ALA A 433 -34.33 -2.81 -15.13
CA ALA A 433 -33.54 -3.89 -14.58
C ALA A 433 -33.87 -4.12 -13.10
N LEU A 434 -33.97 -3.06 -12.29
CA LEU A 434 -34.29 -3.16 -10.86
C LEU A 434 -35.65 -3.84 -10.60
N ALA A 435 -36.64 -3.57 -11.46
CA ALA A 435 -37.97 -4.20 -11.38
C ALA A 435 -37.92 -5.72 -11.65
N ALA A 436 -37.00 -6.18 -12.50
CA ALA A 436 -36.83 -7.59 -12.84
C ALA A 436 -35.97 -8.37 -11.83
N LEU A 437 -35.36 -7.69 -10.85
CA LEU A 437 -34.37 -8.24 -9.93
C LEU A 437 -34.85 -8.25 -8.47
N PRO A 438 -35.89 -9.02 -8.07
CA PRO A 438 -36.51 -8.93 -6.74
C PRO A 438 -35.59 -9.30 -5.57
N ALA A 439 -34.52 -10.07 -5.82
CA ALA A 439 -33.55 -10.50 -4.80
C ALA A 439 -32.57 -9.39 -4.39
N LEU A 440 -32.28 -8.42 -5.27
CA LEU A 440 -31.23 -7.43 -5.05
C LEU A 440 -31.56 -6.53 -3.84
N ARG A 441 -30.65 -6.46 -2.87
CA ARG A 441 -30.84 -5.72 -1.61
C ARG A 441 -29.99 -4.47 -1.51
N VAL A 442 -28.79 -4.48 -2.09
CA VAL A 442 -27.82 -3.39 -2.00
C VAL A 442 -27.14 -3.22 -3.36
N VAL A 443 -26.93 -1.96 -3.77
CA VAL A 443 -26.04 -1.62 -4.88
C VAL A 443 -24.89 -0.80 -4.31
N ALA A 444 -23.66 -1.16 -4.63
CA ALA A 444 -22.48 -0.43 -4.23
C ALA A 444 -21.72 0.03 -5.48
N THR A 445 -21.55 1.34 -5.65
CA THR A 445 -20.78 1.90 -6.76
C THR A 445 -19.35 2.19 -6.33
N CYS A 446 -18.38 1.69 -7.08
CA CYS A 446 -16.97 2.01 -6.92
C CYS A 446 -16.63 3.38 -7.53
N ARG A 447 -17.52 4.37 -7.38
CA ARG A 447 -17.35 5.74 -7.88
C ARG A 447 -17.61 6.74 -6.75
N GLY A 448 -17.11 7.96 -6.94
CA GLY A 448 -17.46 9.09 -6.06
C GLY A 448 -18.92 9.49 -6.22
N ASP A 449 -19.43 9.55 -7.45
CA ASP A 449 -20.84 9.79 -7.78
C ASP A 449 -21.40 8.65 -8.63
N ALA A 450 -22.66 8.26 -8.38
CA ALA A 450 -23.31 7.12 -9.04
C ALA A 450 -24.02 7.51 -10.33
N VAL A 451 -23.28 7.90 -11.37
CA VAL A 451 -23.90 8.25 -12.67
C VAL A 451 -24.45 7.05 -13.44
N ASN A 452 -23.92 5.86 -13.16
CA ASN A 452 -24.28 4.59 -13.77
C ASN A 452 -25.44 3.86 -13.06
N VAL A 453 -25.94 4.39 -11.93
CA VAL A 453 -27.02 3.79 -11.13
C VAL A 453 -28.15 4.79 -10.95
N SER A 454 -29.39 4.38 -11.23
CA SER A 454 -30.56 5.20 -10.92
C SER A 454 -30.85 5.19 -9.42
N VAL A 455 -30.30 6.18 -8.69
CA VAL A 455 -30.47 6.31 -7.23
C VAL A 455 -31.94 6.46 -6.86
N ASP A 456 -32.73 7.23 -7.61
CA ASP A 456 -34.16 7.40 -7.37
C ASP A 456 -34.94 6.08 -7.48
N ALA A 457 -34.60 5.25 -8.49
CA ALA A 457 -35.20 3.94 -8.63
C ALA A 457 -34.77 3.00 -7.49
N CYS A 458 -33.50 3.00 -7.11
CA CYS A 458 -33.03 2.27 -5.94
C CYS A 458 -33.78 2.68 -4.66
N SER A 459 -33.95 3.99 -4.42
CA SER A 459 -34.72 4.50 -3.27
C SER A 459 -36.18 4.04 -3.29
N ALA A 460 -36.84 4.06 -4.46
CA ALA A 460 -38.22 3.59 -4.60
C ALA A 460 -38.36 2.08 -4.29
N HIS A 461 -37.33 1.29 -4.61
CA HIS A 461 -37.22 -0.14 -4.27
C HIS A 461 -36.66 -0.42 -2.86
N GLY A 462 -36.37 0.62 -2.07
CA GLY A 462 -35.77 0.47 -0.74
C GLY A 462 -34.38 -0.17 -0.76
N ILE A 463 -33.61 0.02 -1.84
CA ILE A 463 -32.26 -0.49 -2.04
C ILE A 463 -31.27 0.62 -1.68
N PRO A 464 -30.45 0.44 -0.63
CA PRO A 464 -29.37 1.38 -0.34
C PRO A 464 -28.32 1.37 -1.46
N VAL A 465 -27.87 2.57 -1.82
CA VAL A 465 -26.79 2.81 -2.77
C VAL A 465 -25.56 3.30 -2.01
N LEU A 466 -24.58 2.41 -1.84
CA LEU A 466 -23.30 2.73 -1.24
C LEU A 466 -22.33 3.28 -2.30
N HIS A 467 -21.40 4.15 -1.91
CA HIS A 467 -20.43 4.72 -2.86
C HIS A 467 -19.03 4.89 -2.22
N ALA A 468 -18.02 5.16 -3.04
CA ALA A 468 -16.62 5.29 -2.64
C ALA A 468 -16.09 6.73 -2.85
N PRO A 469 -16.47 7.70 -2.00
CA PRO A 469 -16.00 9.08 -2.13
C PRO A 469 -14.49 9.17 -1.91
N GLY A 470 -13.83 10.03 -2.68
CA GLY A 470 -12.38 10.26 -2.56
C GLY A 470 -11.49 9.08 -2.95
N ARG A 471 -12.01 8.00 -3.57
CA ARG A 471 -11.23 6.81 -3.96
C ARG A 471 -9.96 7.11 -4.76
N ASN A 472 -10.00 8.15 -5.58
CA ASN A 472 -8.92 8.57 -6.47
C ASN A 472 -8.30 9.91 -6.03
N ALA A 473 -8.64 10.44 -4.84
CA ALA A 473 -8.20 11.76 -4.41
C ALA A 473 -6.68 11.91 -4.40
N VAL A 474 -5.98 10.86 -3.95
CA VAL A 474 -4.51 10.78 -3.95
C VAL A 474 -3.95 10.77 -5.38
N ALA A 475 -4.47 9.92 -6.26
CA ALA A 475 -4.03 9.81 -7.65
C ALA A 475 -4.19 11.14 -8.41
N VAL A 476 -5.37 11.75 -8.29
CA VAL A 476 -5.67 13.04 -8.93
C VAL A 476 -4.79 14.15 -8.36
N ALA A 477 -4.56 14.16 -7.03
CA ALA A 477 -3.66 15.12 -6.42
C ALA A 477 -2.23 14.97 -6.93
N GLU A 478 -1.72 13.74 -7.07
CA GLU A 478 -0.37 13.49 -7.58
C GLU A 478 -0.20 13.92 -9.04
N LEU A 479 -1.17 13.61 -9.90
CA LEU A 479 -1.13 14.12 -11.28
C LEU A 479 -1.26 15.64 -11.32
N THR A 480 -2.06 16.25 -10.44
CA THR A 480 -2.17 17.71 -10.32
C THR A 480 -0.82 18.34 -9.94
N ILE A 481 -0.10 17.79 -8.95
CA ILE A 481 1.24 18.25 -8.59
C ILE A 481 2.22 18.04 -9.76
N ALA A 482 2.14 16.91 -10.46
CA ALA A 482 2.95 16.66 -11.65
C ALA A 482 2.65 17.68 -12.76
N HIS A 483 1.38 18.01 -13.01
CA HIS A 483 0.94 19.03 -13.97
C HIS A 483 1.46 20.42 -13.61
N ILE A 484 1.37 20.79 -12.33
CA ILE A 484 1.95 22.02 -11.80
C ILE A 484 3.46 22.07 -12.09
N LEU A 485 4.19 21.00 -11.78
CA LEU A 485 5.64 20.94 -12.01
C LEU A 485 6.00 20.93 -13.50
N MET A 486 5.28 20.17 -14.33
CA MET A 486 5.50 20.09 -15.77
C MET A 486 5.31 21.45 -16.43
N ALA A 487 4.24 22.17 -16.08
CA ALA A 487 3.96 23.50 -16.58
C ALA A 487 5.00 24.52 -16.06
N ALA A 488 5.24 24.58 -14.75
CA ALA A 488 6.17 25.53 -14.15
C ALA A 488 7.62 25.32 -14.63
N ARG A 489 8.04 24.07 -14.89
CA ARG A 489 9.40 23.71 -15.31
C ARG A 489 9.56 23.44 -16.81
N LYS A 490 8.50 23.60 -17.60
CA LYS A 490 8.48 23.39 -19.06
C LYS A 490 9.00 22.00 -19.49
N LEU A 491 8.69 20.96 -18.70
CA LEU A 491 9.28 19.62 -18.90
C LEU A 491 8.94 18.99 -20.26
N PRO A 492 7.70 19.06 -20.77
CA PRO A 492 7.38 18.48 -22.07
C PRO A 492 8.16 19.15 -23.21
N VAL A 493 8.21 20.49 -23.21
CA VAL A 493 8.97 21.27 -24.20
C VAL A 493 10.47 20.99 -24.10
N ALA A 494 11.02 20.88 -22.88
CA ALA A 494 12.42 20.55 -22.67
C ALA A 494 12.77 19.14 -23.20
N THR A 495 11.86 18.18 -23.03
CA THR A 495 12.02 16.82 -23.57
C THR A 495 11.95 16.83 -25.10
N ALA A 496 10.99 17.55 -25.68
CA ALA A 496 10.84 17.70 -27.11
C ALA A 496 12.07 18.38 -27.75
N PHE A 497 12.62 19.41 -27.09
CA PHE A 497 13.82 20.11 -27.53
C PHE A 497 15.00 19.16 -27.77
N LEU A 498 15.23 18.20 -26.86
CA LEU A 498 16.32 17.22 -27.00
C LEU A 498 16.07 16.16 -28.08
N ARG A 499 14.80 15.92 -28.45
CA ARG A 499 14.43 14.97 -29.52
C ARG A 499 14.49 15.60 -30.92
N GLN A 500 14.73 16.90 -31.03
CA GLN A 500 14.81 17.56 -32.32
C GLN A 500 15.99 17.02 -33.15
N PRO A 501 15.80 16.72 -34.44
CA PRO A 501 16.89 16.27 -35.30
C PRO A 501 17.96 17.36 -35.45
N GLY A 502 19.21 16.93 -35.64
CA GLY A 502 20.34 17.83 -35.91
C GLY A 502 21.00 18.44 -34.67
N ILE A 503 20.84 17.86 -33.49
CA ILE A 503 21.65 18.17 -32.30
C ILE A 503 22.91 17.29 -32.33
N ALA A 504 24.08 17.91 -32.43
CA ALA A 504 25.35 17.19 -32.36
C ALA A 504 25.76 16.94 -30.89
N PRO A 505 26.44 15.82 -30.59
CA PRO A 505 27.07 15.64 -29.28
C PRO A 505 28.01 16.81 -28.94
N GLY A 506 27.82 17.44 -27.78
CA GLY A 506 28.62 18.58 -27.34
C GLY A 506 28.23 19.93 -27.94
N ASP A 507 27.06 20.05 -28.58
CA ASP A 507 26.54 21.34 -29.09
C ASP A 507 26.16 22.30 -27.94
N MET A 508 27.15 23.04 -27.45
CA MET A 508 26.99 24.02 -26.38
C MET A 508 26.13 25.23 -26.80
N GLY A 509 25.95 25.47 -28.10
CA GLY A 509 25.07 26.52 -28.62
C GLY A 509 23.60 26.18 -28.37
N ARG A 510 23.20 24.95 -28.69
CA ARG A 510 21.88 24.40 -28.35
C ARG A 510 21.66 24.39 -26.83
N MET A 511 22.67 24.02 -26.04
CA MET A 511 22.57 24.09 -24.58
C MET A 511 22.35 25.52 -24.07
N GLY A 512 23.06 26.51 -24.60
CA GLY A 512 22.84 27.93 -24.26
C GLY A 512 21.43 28.43 -24.61
N GLN A 513 20.87 27.97 -25.73
CA GLN A 513 19.47 28.24 -26.11
C GLN A 513 18.49 27.62 -25.09
N ALA A 514 18.73 26.37 -24.68
CA ALA A 514 17.93 25.69 -23.66
C ALA A 514 17.95 26.47 -22.32
N PHE A 515 19.13 26.92 -21.86
CA PHE A 515 19.26 27.73 -20.63
C PHE A 515 18.41 29.01 -20.64
N THR A 516 18.20 29.60 -21.82
CA THR A 516 17.44 30.85 -21.95
C THR A 516 15.95 30.60 -22.15
N THR A 517 15.59 29.67 -23.03
CA THR A 517 14.19 29.45 -23.47
C THR A 517 13.41 28.53 -22.52
N LEU A 518 14.09 27.59 -21.86
CA LEU A 518 13.49 26.57 -20.99
C LEU A 518 13.58 26.92 -19.49
N ARG A 519 13.90 28.19 -19.16
CA ARG A 519 13.88 28.65 -17.77
C ARG A 519 12.46 28.56 -17.21
N GLY A 520 12.31 27.86 -16.10
CA GLY A 520 11.05 27.66 -15.38
C GLY A 520 11.06 28.26 -13.97
N HIS A 521 9.98 28.04 -13.24
CA HIS A 521 9.76 28.50 -11.87
C HIS A 521 9.87 27.34 -10.87
N GLU A 522 10.49 27.59 -9.72
CA GLU A 522 10.36 26.71 -8.55
C GLU A 522 9.07 27.02 -7.79
N LEU A 523 8.57 26.08 -6.99
CA LEU A 523 7.32 26.26 -6.22
C LEU A 523 7.55 26.97 -4.87
N TRP A 524 8.80 27.01 -4.39
CA TRP A 524 9.15 27.65 -3.13
C TRP A 524 8.71 29.12 -3.14
N ASN A 525 7.98 29.53 -2.10
CA ASN A 525 7.48 30.90 -1.92
C ASN A 525 6.55 31.43 -3.03
N LEU A 526 6.06 30.57 -3.94
CA LEU A 526 4.95 30.92 -4.83
C LEU A 526 3.61 30.86 -4.08
N THR A 527 2.64 31.64 -4.57
CA THR A 527 1.26 31.59 -4.08
C THR A 527 0.41 30.71 -4.99
N LEU A 528 -0.12 29.60 -4.47
CA LEU A 528 -0.97 28.68 -5.21
C LEU A 528 -2.43 28.80 -4.75
N GLY A 529 -3.35 28.80 -5.69
CA GLY A 529 -4.78 28.93 -5.47
C GLY A 529 -5.52 27.62 -5.75
N LEU A 530 -6.31 27.16 -4.80
CA LEU A 530 -7.18 25.99 -4.94
C LEU A 530 -8.64 26.46 -5.00
N VAL A 531 -9.33 26.13 -6.07
CA VAL A 531 -10.79 26.31 -6.16
C VAL A 531 -11.45 25.00 -5.78
N GLY A 532 -11.96 24.94 -4.55
CA GLY A 532 -12.51 23.74 -3.90
C GLY A 532 -11.52 23.04 -2.96
N LEU A 533 -11.93 22.84 -1.70
CA LEU A 533 -11.18 22.12 -0.66
C LEU A 533 -11.90 20.83 -0.25
N GLY A 534 -12.39 20.10 -1.26
CA GLY A 534 -12.90 18.73 -1.14
C GLY A 534 -11.78 17.69 -0.98
N ALA A 535 -12.10 16.41 -1.18
CA ALA A 535 -11.14 15.31 -0.97
C ALA A 535 -9.83 15.47 -1.77
N VAL A 536 -9.93 15.84 -3.06
CA VAL A 536 -8.76 16.11 -3.92
C VAL A 536 -8.01 17.36 -3.46
N GLY A 537 -8.74 18.48 -3.26
CA GLY A 537 -8.14 19.75 -2.87
C GLY A 537 -7.33 19.67 -1.57
N ARG A 538 -7.81 18.91 -0.59
CA ARG A 538 -7.08 18.66 0.67
C ARG A 538 -5.78 17.89 0.45
N GLU A 539 -5.80 16.86 -0.39
CA GLU A 539 -4.59 16.09 -0.73
C GLU A 539 -3.58 16.90 -1.55
N VAL A 540 -4.06 17.84 -2.38
CA VAL A 540 -3.21 18.80 -3.10
C VAL A 540 -2.59 19.80 -2.11
N ALA A 541 -3.40 20.42 -1.24
CA ALA A 541 -2.93 21.36 -0.22
C ALA A 541 -1.82 20.77 0.66
N ARG A 542 -2.06 19.55 1.17
CA ARG A 542 -1.09 18.80 1.99
C ARG A 542 0.26 18.60 1.30
N ARG A 543 0.26 18.35 -0.01
CA ARG A 543 1.50 18.18 -0.80
C ARG A 543 2.16 19.51 -1.11
N LEU A 544 1.40 20.55 -1.41
CA LEU A 544 1.91 21.89 -1.68
C LEU A 544 2.57 22.53 -0.46
N ALA A 545 2.05 22.30 0.75
CA ALA A 545 2.65 22.77 1.99
C ALA A 545 4.12 22.34 2.12
N ALA A 546 4.45 21.11 1.71
CA ALA A 546 5.81 20.57 1.77
C ALA A 546 6.79 21.26 0.80
N PHE A 547 6.32 22.00 -0.21
CA PHE A 547 7.16 22.78 -1.12
C PHE A 547 7.51 24.18 -0.58
N GLY A 548 7.00 24.56 0.60
CA GLY A 548 7.20 25.91 1.17
C GLY A 548 6.42 26.99 0.41
N SER A 549 5.33 26.61 -0.25
CA SER A 549 4.44 27.52 -0.98
C SER A 549 3.35 28.08 -0.07
N ARG A 550 2.84 29.27 -0.38
CA ARG A 550 1.63 29.81 0.27
C ARG A 550 0.40 29.29 -0.47
N VAL A 551 -0.56 28.69 0.25
CA VAL A 551 -1.75 28.09 -0.35
C VAL A 551 -3.01 28.88 0.04
N LEU A 552 -3.66 29.47 -0.96
CA LEU A 552 -4.94 30.16 -0.85
C LEU A 552 -6.06 29.23 -1.34
N VAL A 553 -7.21 29.27 -0.68
CA VAL A 553 -8.38 28.44 -1.00
C VAL A 553 -9.60 29.33 -1.18
N ALA A 554 -10.39 29.05 -2.21
CA ALA A 554 -11.75 29.56 -2.34
C ALA A 554 -12.74 28.38 -2.40
N ASP A 555 -13.56 28.24 -1.36
CA ASP A 555 -14.62 27.24 -1.27
C ASP A 555 -15.78 27.79 -0.41
N PRO A 556 -17.00 27.93 -0.95
CA PRO A 556 -18.12 28.50 -0.22
C PRO A 556 -18.67 27.60 0.90
N TYR A 557 -18.23 26.33 0.98
CA TYR A 557 -18.70 25.35 1.96
C TYR A 557 -17.70 25.11 3.09
N VAL A 558 -16.59 25.84 3.12
CA VAL A 558 -15.50 25.70 4.09
C VAL A 558 -15.35 26.98 4.90
N ASP A 559 -15.16 26.84 6.21
CA ASP A 559 -14.85 27.98 7.09
C ASP A 559 -13.33 28.15 7.30
N ALA A 560 -12.93 29.28 7.87
CA ALA A 560 -11.52 29.60 8.09
C ALA A 560 -10.81 28.61 9.03
N ALA A 561 -11.53 28.00 9.98
CA ALA A 561 -10.98 27.02 10.90
C ALA A 561 -10.67 25.69 10.20
N GLU A 562 -11.54 25.27 9.28
CA GLU A 562 -11.31 24.11 8.42
C GLU A 562 -10.15 24.34 7.46
N ALA A 563 -10.07 25.50 6.80
CA ALA A 563 -8.94 25.83 5.93
C ALA A 563 -7.59 25.81 6.67
N ALA A 564 -7.55 26.39 7.87
CA ALA A 564 -6.35 26.41 8.71
C ALA A 564 -5.89 24.99 9.13
N ARG A 565 -6.83 24.04 9.33
CA ARG A 565 -6.50 22.64 9.61
C ARG A 565 -5.75 21.93 8.49
N HIS A 566 -5.82 22.46 7.26
CA HIS A 566 -5.10 21.94 6.09
C HIS A 566 -3.91 22.83 5.69
N GLU A 567 -3.44 23.71 6.59
CA GLU A 567 -2.35 24.66 6.33
C GLU A 567 -2.63 25.60 5.13
N THR A 568 -3.90 25.99 4.97
CA THR A 568 -4.36 26.90 3.91
C THR A 568 -5.06 28.14 4.45
N GLU A 569 -5.10 29.19 3.64
CA GLU A 569 -5.80 30.44 3.94
C GLU A 569 -7.07 30.55 3.10
N LEU A 570 -8.23 30.65 3.76
CA LEU A 570 -9.52 30.87 3.09
C LEU A 570 -9.63 32.33 2.64
N VAL A 571 -9.88 32.54 1.35
CA VAL A 571 -10.03 33.87 0.73
C VAL A 571 -11.23 33.87 -0.22
N THR A 572 -11.64 35.05 -0.69
CA THR A 572 -12.63 35.15 -1.78
C THR A 572 -12.03 34.67 -3.12
N ARG A 573 -12.89 34.29 -4.07
CA ARG A 573 -12.44 33.84 -5.39
C ARG A 573 -11.70 34.96 -6.13
N GLU A 574 -12.15 36.19 -5.99
CA GLU A 574 -11.56 37.38 -6.60
C GLU A 574 -10.14 37.63 -6.05
N GLU A 575 -9.96 37.48 -4.73
CA GLU A 575 -8.65 37.56 -4.08
C GLU A 575 -7.71 36.44 -4.54
N LEU A 576 -8.23 35.21 -4.66
CA LEU A 576 -7.46 34.06 -5.15
C LEU A 576 -6.96 34.30 -6.58
N LEU A 577 -7.85 34.70 -7.51
CA LEU A 577 -7.50 34.98 -8.90
C LEU A 577 -6.40 36.07 -8.97
N ALA A 578 -6.52 37.13 -8.18
CA ALA A 578 -5.59 38.26 -8.22
C ALA A 578 -4.21 37.98 -7.58
N GLN A 579 -4.11 37.04 -6.63
CA GLN A 579 -2.89 36.82 -5.85
C GLN A 579 -2.07 35.61 -6.30
N CYS A 580 -2.70 34.60 -6.90
CA CYS A 580 -2.06 33.31 -7.18
C CYS A 580 -1.23 33.30 -8.47
N ASP A 581 -0.04 32.71 -8.38
CA ASP A 581 0.83 32.42 -9.52
C ASP A 581 0.36 31.17 -10.29
N ILE A 582 -0.27 30.24 -9.58
CA ILE A 582 -0.81 28.99 -10.15
C ILE A 582 -2.18 28.75 -9.53
N ILE A 583 -3.18 28.43 -10.35
CA ILE A 583 -4.54 28.11 -9.91
C ILE A 583 -4.90 26.71 -10.36
N THR A 584 -5.39 25.89 -9.44
CA THR A 584 -5.86 24.53 -9.71
C THR A 584 -7.34 24.37 -9.34
N LEU A 585 -8.09 23.70 -10.21
CA LEU A 585 -9.53 23.52 -10.07
C LEU A 585 -9.85 22.13 -9.52
N HIS A 586 -10.66 22.09 -8.45
CA HIS A 586 -11.10 20.87 -7.78
C HIS A 586 -12.61 20.91 -7.42
N ALA A 587 -13.37 21.81 -8.04
CA ALA A 587 -14.80 21.97 -7.82
C ALA A 587 -15.63 20.98 -8.66
N PRO A 588 -16.79 20.51 -8.18
CA PRO A 588 -17.76 19.79 -9.01
C PRO A 588 -18.44 20.75 -9.99
N VAL A 589 -19.04 20.21 -11.06
CA VAL A 589 -19.86 20.98 -12.01
C VAL A 589 -21.29 21.10 -11.49
N THR A 590 -21.70 22.32 -11.21
CA THR A 590 -23.06 22.73 -10.84
C THR A 590 -23.50 23.87 -11.76
N ASP A 591 -24.75 24.30 -11.68
CA ASP A 591 -25.22 25.47 -12.41
C ASP A 591 -24.42 26.74 -12.08
N SER A 592 -23.87 26.83 -10.87
CA SER A 592 -23.06 27.97 -10.43
C SER A 592 -21.57 27.86 -10.76
N THR A 593 -21.04 26.66 -11.06
CA THR A 593 -19.62 26.46 -11.36
C THR A 593 -19.33 26.17 -12.84
N ARG A 594 -20.37 25.94 -13.65
CA ARG A 594 -20.24 25.80 -15.10
C ARG A 594 -19.71 27.10 -15.73
N GLY A 595 -18.63 27.00 -16.50
CA GLY A 595 -17.97 28.15 -17.11
C GLY A 595 -17.46 29.17 -16.09
N MET A 596 -17.23 28.78 -14.83
CA MET A 596 -16.85 29.71 -13.77
C MET A 596 -15.50 30.39 -14.00
N ILE A 597 -14.64 29.82 -14.85
CA ILE A 597 -13.42 30.43 -15.35
C ILE A 597 -13.64 30.81 -16.81
N GLY A 598 -14.17 32.01 -17.03
CA GLY A 598 -14.38 32.59 -18.36
C GLY A 598 -13.35 33.67 -18.69
N ALA A 599 -13.64 34.47 -19.73
CA ALA A 599 -12.74 35.54 -20.17
C ALA A 599 -12.44 36.59 -19.08
N ALA A 600 -13.43 36.92 -18.24
CA ALA A 600 -13.27 37.91 -17.17
C ALA A 600 -12.36 37.39 -16.05
N GLU A 601 -12.53 36.14 -15.63
CA GLU A 601 -11.73 35.51 -14.57
C GLU A 601 -10.30 35.26 -15.02
N LEU A 602 -10.11 34.79 -16.26
CA LEU A 602 -8.78 34.68 -16.88
C LEU A 602 -8.07 36.05 -16.96
N ALA A 603 -8.83 37.11 -17.22
CA ALA A 603 -8.34 38.48 -17.19
C ALA A 603 -8.15 39.06 -15.78
N ALA A 604 -8.64 38.41 -14.72
CA ALA A 604 -8.37 38.77 -13.33
C ALA A 604 -7.11 38.06 -12.77
N MET A 605 -6.69 36.96 -13.39
CA MET A 605 -5.47 36.23 -13.01
C MET A 605 -4.20 37.09 -13.20
N LYS A 606 -3.14 36.80 -12.44
CA LYS A 606 -1.83 37.46 -12.63
C LYS A 606 -1.30 37.24 -14.05
N PRO A 607 -0.70 38.24 -14.70
CA PRO A 607 0.00 38.03 -15.96
C PRO A 607 1.10 36.97 -15.81
N GLY A 608 1.08 35.96 -16.68
CA GLY A 608 2.01 34.83 -16.60
C GLY A 608 1.63 33.76 -15.56
N ALA A 609 0.40 33.79 -15.02
CA ALA A 609 -0.09 32.71 -14.18
C ALA A 609 -0.32 31.41 -14.97
N PHE A 610 -0.42 30.29 -14.24
CA PHE A 610 -0.76 28.98 -14.79
C PHE A 610 -2.15 28.53 -14.33
N LEU A 611 -2.91 27.87 -15.21
CA LEU A 611 -4.19 27.25 -14.89
C LEU A 611 -4.10 25.73 -15.02
N ILE A 612 -4.50 25.00 -13.98
CA ILE A 612 -4.46 23.54 -13.92
C ILE A 612 -5.89 23.03 -13.75
N ASN A 613 -6.34 22.13 -14.62
CA ASN A 613 -7.66 21.52 -14.52
C ASN A 613 -7.57 20.00 -14.68
N THR A 614 -7.70 19.32 -13.54
CA THR A 614 -7.84 17.85 -13.42
C THR A 614 -9.24 17.46 -12.92
N ALA A 615 -10.17 18.42 -12.85
CA ALA A 615 -11.51 18.22 -12.33
C ALA A 615 -12.50 17.92 -13.45
N ARG A 616 -12.97 18.93 -14.18
CA ARG A 616 -13.98 18.80 -15.25
C ARG A 616 -13.81 19.91 -16.29
N ALA A 617 -13.94 19.57 -17.58
CA ALA A 617 -13.78 20.52 -18.69
C ALA A 617 -14.75 21.69 -18.58
N ALA A 618 -16.01 21.41 -18.26
CA ALA A 618 -17.11 22.38 -18.15
C ALA A 618 -16.92 23.48 -17.08
N LEU A 619 -15.87 23.46 -16.26
CA LEU A 619 -15.53 24.55 -15.33
C LEU A 619 -14.90 25.76 -16.03
N VAL A 620 -14.33 25.55 -17.22
CA VAL A 620 -13.57 26.57 -17.96
C VAL A 620 -14.24 26.81 -19.31
N GLU A 621 -14.33 28.06 -19.74
CA GLU A 621 -14.73 28.39 -21.12
C GLU A 621 -13.53 28.17 -22.06
N GLU A 622 -13.59 27.12 -22.89
CA GLU A 622 -12.45 26.67 -23.71
C GLU A 622 -11.93 27.77 -24.67
N ASP A 623 -12.83 28.46 -25.37
CA ASP A 623 -12.47 29.53 -26.31
C ASP A 623 -11.72 30.67 -25.60
N ALA A 624 -12.14 31.02 -24.39
CA ALA A 624 -11.50 32.05 -23.58
C ALA A 624 -10.10 31.61 -23.12
N LEU A 625 -9.94 30.33 -22.75
CA LEU A 625 -8.65 29.75 -22.38
C LEU A 625 -7.67 29.76 -23.56
N ILE A 626 -8.13 29.33 -24.75
CA ILE A 626 -7.31 29.34 -25.98
C ILE A 626 -6.82 30.76 -26.29
N ALA A 627 -7.71 31.76 -26.20
CA ALA A 627 -7.34 33.16 -26.42
C ALA A 627 -6.28 33.63 -25.41
N ALA A 628 -6.51 33.39 -24.11
CA ALA A 628 -5.59 33.80 -23.05
C ALA A 628 -4.20 33.16 -23.18
N LEU A 629 -4.11 31.91 -23.62
CA LEU A 629 -2.85 31.20 -23.86
C LEU A 629 -2.12 31.72 -25.10
N ARG A 630 -2.83 31.98 -26.20
CA ARG A 630 -2.24 32.52 -27.45
C ARG A 630 -1.73 33.95 -27.28
N GLU A 631 -2.44 34.76 -26.50
CA GLU A 631 -2.05 36.14 -26.19
C GLU A 631 -0.90 36.23 -25.17
N GLY A 632 -0.49 35.10 -24.57
CA GLY A 632 0.55 35.06 -23.53
C GLY A 632 0.10 35.68 -22.20
N ARG A 633 -1.22 35.87 -22.01
CA ARG A 633 -1.81 36.33 -20.74
C ARG A 633 -1.55 35.33 -19.63
N LEU A 634 -1.71 34.04 -19.95
CA LEU A 634 -1.28 32.91 -19.13
C LEU A 634 0.06 32.37 -19.64
N ALA A 635 0.95 32.00 -18.72
CA ALA A 635 2.22 31.38 -19.08
C ALA A 635 2.05 29.93 -19.56
N GLY A 636 0.95 29.28 -19.17
CA GLY A 636 0.57 27.96 -19.66
C GLY A 636 -0.65 27.39 -18.94
N ALA A 637 -1.10 26.23 -19.42
CA ALA A 637 -2.16 25.46 -18.79
C ALA A 637 -1.81 23.96 -18.76
N ALA A 638 -2.38 23.23 -17.81
CA ALA A 638 -2.29 21.77 -17.79
C ALA A 638 -3.68 21.16 -17.59
N LEU A 639 -4.09 20.30 -18.52
CA LEU A 639 -5.46 19.81 -18.64
C LEU A 639 -5.47 18.29 -18.73
N ASP A 640 -6.31 17.65 -17.92
CA ASP A 640 -6.59 16.22 -18.02
C ASP A 640 -7.96 15.95 -18.65
N VAL A 641 -8.79 16.98 -18.83
CA VAL A 641 -10.21 16.85 -19.20
C VAL A 641 -10.56 17.73 -20.39
N PHE A 642 -11.42 17.25 -21.28
CA PHE A 642 -11.85 17.94 -22.52
C PHE A 642 -13.37 17.86 -22.70
N ASP A 643 -13.96 18.78 -23.46
CA ASP A 643 -15.41 18.76 -23.73
C ASP A 643 -15.84 17.53 -24.56
N VAL A 644 -14.96 17.07 -25.45
CA VAL A 644 -15.10 15.82 -26.20
C VAL A 644 -13.86 14.96 -25.94
N GLU A 645 -14.08 13.75 -25.45
CA GLU A 645 -13.00 12.85 -25.04
C GLU A 645 -13.00 11.55 -25.85
N PRO A 646 -11.85 11.12 -26.42
CA PRO A 646 -10.58 11.87 -26.49
C PRO A 646 -10.68 13.08 -27.44
N PRO A 647 -9.90 14.17 -27.21
CA PRO A 647 -9.83 15.27 -28.16
C PRO A 647 -9.21 14.81 -29.48
N GLY A 648 -9.62 15.42 -30.60
CA GLY A 648 -8.99 15.19 -31.90
C GLY A 648 -7.51 15.61 -31.89
N SER A 649 -6.67 14.98 -32.71
CA SER A 649 -5.24 15.32 -32.80
C SER A 649 -4.98 16.75 -33.30
N ASP A 650 -5.96 17.35 -33.96
CA ASP A 650 -5.98 18.72 -34.47
C ASP A 650 -6.60 19.74 -33.48
N HIS A 651 -6.92 19.31 -32.26
CA HIS A 651 -7.52 20.16 -31.24
C HIS A 651 -6.63 21.38 -30.94
N PRO A 652 -7.15 22.63 -30.96
CA PRO A 652 -6.33 23.84 -30.86
C PRO A 652 -5.42 23.90 -29.63
N LEU A 653 -5.88 23.41 -28.48
CA LEU A 653 -5.09 23.35 -27.24
C LEU A 653 -3.86 22.42 -27.35
N LEU A 654 -3.94 21.34 -28.12
CA LEU A 654 -2.83 20.39 -28.28
C LEU A 654 -1.71 20.94 -29.18
N ALA A 655 -2.00 21.97 -29.97
CA ALA A 655 -1.02 22.63 -30.84
C ALA A 655 -0.20 23.71 -30.11
N LEU A 656 -0.48 23.99 -28.84
CA LEU A 656 0.17 25.05 -28.06
C LEU A 656 1.31 24.48 -27.20
N ASP A 657 2.54 24.98 -27.39
CA ASP A 657 3.73 24.55 -26.63
C ASP A 657 3.63 24.81 -25.11
N ASN A 658 2.76 25.73 -24.69
CA ASN A 658 2.51 26.07 -23.30
C ASN A 658 1.32 25.32 -22.68
N VAL A 659 0.84 24.26 -23.33
CA VAL A 659 -0.21 23.38 -22.81
C VAL A 659 0.36 21.99 -22.53
N VAL A 660 0.06 21.47 -21.34
CA VAL A 660 0.26 20.06 -20.99
C VAL A 660 -1.09 19.38 -21.03
N ALA A 661 -1.22 18.30 -21.79
CA ALA A 661 -2.49 17.60 -21.97
C ALA A 661 -2.34 16.10 -21.70
N THR A 662 -3.31 15.52 -21.00
CA THR A 662 -3.40 14.08 -20.74
C THR A 662 -4.82 13.58 -21.02
N PRO A 663 -5.02 12.30 -21.41
CA PRO A 663 -6.31 11.79 -21.88
C PRO A 663 -7.18 11.28 -20.71
N HIS A 664 -7.52 12.15 -19.76
CA HIS A 664 -8.38 11.85 -18.60
C HIS A 664 -7.88 10.69 -17.73
N ILE A 665 -6.61 10.75 -17.34
CA ILE A 665 -5.93 9.70 -16.58
C ILE A 665 -5.64 10.08 -15.12
N ALA A 666 -6.02 11.28 -14.66
CA ALA A 666 -5.76 11.73 -13.28
C ALA A 666 -6.25 10.74 -12.23
N GLY A 667 -7.38 10.10 -12.50
CA GLY A 667 -7.98 9.09 -11.64
C GLY A 667 -7.76 7.66 -12.12
N ASN A 668 -6.72 7.33 -12.87
CA ASN A 668 -6.48 5.98 -13.38
C ASN A 668 -5.11 5.43 -12.91
N THR A 669 -5.07 4.82 -11.72
CA THR A 669 -3.88 4.15 -11.16
C THR A 669 -4.25 2.76 -10.63
N HIS A 670 -3.24 1.90 -10.44
CA HIS A 670 -3.43 0.54 -9.93
C HIS A 670 -4.03 0.51 -8.51
N GLU A 671 -3.71 1.50 -7.68
CA GLU A 671 -4.14 1.59 -6.28
C GLU A 671 -5.64 1.89 -6.12
N ILE A 672 -6.30 2.36 -7.18
CA ILE A 672 -7.71 2.75 -7.09
C ILE A 672 -8.61 1.55 -6.82
N ALA A 673 -8.27 0.38 -7.39
CA ALA A 673 -8.94 -0.89 -7.09
C ALA A 673 -8.87 -1.21 -5.58
N VAL A 674 -7.72 -0.95 -4.95
CA VAL A 674 -7.51 -1.12 -3.49
C VAL A 674 -8.35 -0.12 -2.70
N HIS A 675 -8.30 1.16 -3.07
CA HIS A 675 -9.00 2.21 -2.34
C HIS A 675 -10.51 2.03 -2.38
N GLN A 676 -11.08 1.78 -3.55
CA GLN A 676 -12.53 1.59 -3.71
C GLN A 676 -13.01 0.30 -3.07
N GLY A 677 -12.27 -0.80 -3.26
CA GLY A 677 -12.58 -2.09 -2.66
C GLY A 677 -12.62 -2.00 -1.13
N ARG A 678 -11.62 -1.33 -0.53
CA ARG A 678 -11.57 -1.09 0.91
C ARG A 678 -12.76 -0.27 1.42
N VAL A 679 -13.11 0.84 0.76
CA VAL A 679 -14.23 1.68 1.19
C VAL A 679 -15.53 0.90 1.13
N ILE A 680 -15.82 0.24 0.00
CA ILE A 680 -17.05 -0.51 -0.18
C ILE A 680 -17.14 -1.70 0.78
N ALA A 681 -16.05 -2.43 1.00
CA ALA A 681 -16.02 -3.52 1.98
C ALA A 681 -16.36 -3.02 3.39
N GLN A 682 -15.81 -1.88 3.82
CA GLN A 682 -16.11 -1.29 5.12
C GLN A 682 -17.56 -0.79 5.24
N GLU A 683 -18.11 -0.16 4.20
CA GLU A 683 -19.53 0.27 4.20
C GLU A 683 -20.49 -0.93 4.26
N LEU A 684 -20.21 -1.98 3.49
CA LEU A 684 -21.01 -3.20 3.50
C LEU A 684 -20.89 -3.93 4.84
N GLU A 685 -19.69 -4.02 5.42
CA GLU A 685 -19.49 -4.58 6.76
C GLU A 685 -20.28 -3.81 7.82
N ARG A 686 -20.27 -2.47 7.78
CA ARG A 686 -21.09 -1.64 8.68
C ARG A 686 -22.57 -2.03 8.54
N LEU A 687 -23.08 -2.01 7.31
CA LEU A 687 -24.48 -2.33 7.01
C LEU A 687 -24.87 -3.72 7.54
N LEU A 688 -24.06 -4.76 7.27
CA LEU A 688 -24.33 -6.14 7.67
C LEU A 688 -24.16 -6.41 9.17
N THR A 689 -23.39 -5.57 9.88
CA THR A 689 -23.22 -5.63 11.34
C THR A 689 -24.22 -4.74 12.09
N GLY A 690 -25.21 -4.18 11.40
CA GLY A 690 -26.22 -3.29 11.99
C GLY A 690 -25.70 -1.90 12.35
N ARG A 691 -24.48 -1.55 11.90
CA ARG A 691 -23.95 -0.19 11.99
C ARG A 691 -24.41 0.61 10.77
N ARG A 692 -24.73 1.89 10.96
CA ARG A 692 -25.12 2.75 9.85
C ARG A 692 -23.91 3.01 8.93
N PRO A 693 -24.02 2.76 7.60
CA PRO A 693 -23.01 3.19 6.65
C PRO A 693 -22.76 4.69 6.73
N LEU A 694 -21.51 5.09 6.50
CA LEU A 694 -21.08 6.48 6.45
C LEU A 694 -21.30 7.08 5.05
N HIS A 695 -21.23 6.24 4.01
CA HIS A 695 -21.24 6.65 2.61
C HIS A 695 -22.41 6.01 1.85
N ALA A 696 -23.58 6.62 1.95
CA ALA A 696 -24.78 6.22 1.21
C ALA A 696 -25.38 7.43 0.48
N LEU A 697 -25.69 7.26 -0.81
CA LEU A 697 -26.27 8.31 -1.65
C LEU A 697 -27.76 8.55 -1.38
N ASN A 698 -28.44 7.55 -0.79
CA ASN A 698 -29.84 7.60 -0.41
C ASN A 698 -30.04 7.18 1.07
N PRO A 699 -29.52 7.97 2.02
CA PRO A 699 -29.48 7.61 3.44
C PRO A 699 -30.87 7.44 4.07
N GLU A 700 -31.94 7.93 3.45
CA GLU A 700 -33.33 7.71 3.86
C GLU A 700 -33.73 6.23 3.79
N THR A 701 -33.14 5.45 2.88
CA THR A 701 -33.40 4.01 2.77
C THR A 701 -32.86 3.21 3.95
N LEU A 702 -31.86 3.75 4.67
CA LEU A 702 -31.20 3.07 5.78
C LEU A 702 -32.05 3.00 7.06
N ALA A 703 -33.03 3.90 7.23
CA ALA A 703 -33.83 3.98 8.45
C ALA A 703 -34.69 2.71 8.68
N ASP A 704 -35.21 2.14 7.59
CA ASP A 704 -36.10 0.97 7.60
C ASP A 704 -35.43 -0.28 6.99
N PHE A 705 -34.12 -0.22 6.70
CA PHE A 705 -33.41 -1.33 6.04
C PHE A 705 -33.13 -2.48 7.01
N ASP A 706 -33.68 -3.65 6.70
CA ASP A 706 -33.41 -4.91 7.39
C ASP A 706 -33.08 -5.98 6.35
N PHE A 707 -31.85 -6.47 6.33
CA PHE A 707 -31.38 -7.47 5.37
C PHE A 707 -32.23 -8.77 5.42
N SER A 708 -32.88 -9.07 6.54
CA SER A 708 -33.73 -10.27 6.70
C SER A 708 -35.17 -10.12 6.19
N ARG A 709 -35.62 -8.89 5.91
CA ARG A 709 -37.00 -8.60 5.45
C ARG A 709 -37.07 -8.38 3.94
N PRO A 710 -38.20 -8.69 3.28
CA PRO A 710 -38.41 -8.32 1.88
C PRO A 710 -38.24 -6.81 1.66
N ARG A 711 -37.57 -6.43 0.57
CA ARG A 711 -37.44 -5.01 0.20
C ARG A 711 -38.80 -4.43 -0.23
N LYS A 712 -38.92 -3.10 -0.17
CA LYS A 712 -40.11 -2.38 -0.63
C LYS A 712 -40.26 -2.51 -2.15
N MET A 713 -41.49 -2.64 -2.63
CA MET A 713 -41.80 -2.55 -4.07
C MET A 713 -42.60 -1.27 -4.33
N PRO A 714 -42.20 -0.44 -5.32
CA PRO A 714 -42.99 0.70 -5.76
C PRO A 714 -44.28 0.23 -6.43
N ASP A 715 -45.32 1.07 -6.39
CA ASP A 715 -46.54 0.86 -7.16
C ASP A 715 -46.31 1.04 -8.67
N ASP A 716 -47.25 0.53 -9.48
CA ASP A 716 -47.14 0.53 -10.94
C ASP A 716 -47.03 1.95 -11.54
N GLU A 717 -47.64 2.95 -10.89
CA GLU A 717 -47.58 4.36 -11.30
C GLU A 717 -46.18 4.96 -11.08
N THR A 718 -45.60 4.74 -9.90
CA THR A 718 -44.23 5.15 -9.58
C THR A 718 -43.24 4.47 -10.49
N LEU A 719 -43.43 3.18 -10.77
CA LEU A 719 -42.57 2.41 -11.67
C LEU A 719 -42.64 2.91 -13.12
N ALA A 720 -43.83 3.23 -13.62
CA ALA A 720 -44.00 3.81 -14.95
C ALA A 720 -43.29 5.16 -15.09
N ARG A 721 -43.38 6.03 -14.07
CA ARG A 721 -42.68 7.33 -14.07
C ARG A 721 -41.17 7.18 -14.07
N LEU A 722 -40.62 6.27 -13.26
CA LEU A 722 -39.17 6.04 -13.16
C LEU A 722 -38.58 5.48 -14.47
N LYS A 723 -39.35 4.70 -15.23
CA LYS A 723 -38.95 4.21 -16.56
C LYS A 723 -38.86 5.31 -17.63
N THR A 724 -39.52 6.45 -17.40
CA THR A 724 -39.49 7.61 -18.33
C THR A 724 -38.44 8.66 -17.97
N GLY A 725 -37.67 8.48 -16.89
CA GLY A 725 -36.60 9.39 -16.47
C GLY A 725 -35.34 9.27 -17.33
N PRO A 726 -34.39 10.23 -17.19
CA PRO A 726 -33.13 10.19 -17.92
C PRO A 726 -32.32 8.92 -17.56
N PRO A 727 -31.82 8.17 -18.55
CA PRO A 727 -31.14 6.90 -18.31
C PRO A 727 -29.78 7.09 -17.60
N PRO A 728 -29.31 6.10 -16.84
CA PRO A 728 -27.94 6.08 -16.33
C PRO A 728 -26.92 6.04 -17.47
N THR A 729 -25.73 6.62 -17.27
CA THR A 729 -24.68 6.73 -18.29
C THR A 729 -23.34 6.18 -17.78
N VAL A 730 -22.45 5.78 -18.70
CA VAL A 730 -21.12 5.23 -18.35
C VAL A 730 -20.14 6.35 -17.92
N SER A 731 -20.32 7.55 -18.48
CA SER A 731 -19.53 8.76 -18.18
C SER A 731 -20.43 9.98 -17.95
N ASP A 732 -19.86 10.99 -17.28
CA ASP A 732 -20.52 12.27 -16.96
C ASP A 732 -20.75 13.14 -18.22
N THR A 733 -20.09 12.84 -19.34
CA THR A 733 -20.04 13.66 -20.57
C THR A 733 -21.32 13.61 -21.42
N HIS A 734 -22.22 12.65 -21.21
CA HIS A 734 -23.38 12.43 -22.10
C HIS A 734 -24.71 13.05 -21.63
N LYS A 735 -24.83 13.57 -20.40
CA LYS A 735 -26.13 14.02 -19.87
C LYS A 735 -26.71 15.32 -20.48
N ASN A 736 -25.93 16.10 -21.25
CA ASN A 736 -26.29 17.49 -21.58
C ASN A 736 -26.30 17.86 -23.09
N LYS A 737 -26.51 16.92 -24.02
CA LYS A 737 -26.52 17.25 -25.47
C LYS A 737 -27.88 17.66 -26.07
N ASP A 738 -29.00 17.62 -25.33
CA ASP A 738 -30.32 17.84 -25.93
C ASP A 738 -30.79 19.31 -26.09
N THR A 739 -29.95 20.31 -25.83
CA THR A 739 -30.34 21.72 -26.07
C THR A 739 -29.22 22.56 -26.67
N ALA A 740 -28.88 22.32 -27.95
CA ALA A 740 -28.41 23.38 -28.87
C ALA A 740 -28.27 22.82 -30.29
N ARG A 741 -29.23 23.13 -31.17
CA ARG A 741 -29.07 22.97 -32.63
C ARG A 741 -28.99 24.36 -33.27
N ALA A 742 -28.12 24.44 -34.29
CA ALA A 742 -28.08 25.40 -35.38
C ALA A 742 -27.27 26.70 -35.21
N THR A 743 -26.00 26.66 -35.64
CA THR A 743 -25.40 27.72 -36.47
C THR A 743 -24.43 27.11 -37.48
N ALA A 744 -24.61 27.49 -38.75
CA ALA A 744 -23.83 27.04 -39.90
C ALA A 744 -22.38 27.54 -39.84
N ALA A 745 -21.42 26.63 -40.03
CA ALA A 745 -20.01 26.97 -40.23
C ALA A 745 -19.75 27.31 -41.70
N ALA A 746 -19.17 28.47 -41.95
CA ALA A 746 -18.67 28.91 -43.26
C ALA A 746 -17.33 28.21 -43.59
N PRO A 747 -16.99 28.03 -44.89
CA PRO A 747 -15.83 27.26 -45.28
C PRO A 747 -14.53 28.05 -45.07
N VAL A 748 -13.63 27.52 -44.25
CA VAL A 748 -12.25 28.01 -44.12
C VAL A 748 -11.39 27.30 -45.16
N ALA A 749 -10.61 28.09 -45.90
CA ALA A 749 -9.81 27.67 -47.03
C ALA A 749 -8.79 26.57 -46.66
N ALA A 750 -8.80 25.49 -47.44
CA ALA A 750 -7.85 24.40 -47.34
C ALA A 750 -6.43 24.89 -47.69
N VAL A 751 -5.53 24.85 -46.71
CA VAL A 751 -4.09 24.86 -46.94
C VAL A 751 -3.68 23.40 -47.18
N ALA A 752 -3.17 23.13 -48.38
CA ALA A 752 -2.76 21.79 -48.80
C ALA A 752 -1.62 21.25 -47.93
N PRO A 753 -1.72 20.01 -47.39
CA PRO A 753 -0.58 19.32 -46.81
C PRO A 753 0.39 18.97 -47.93
N ALA A 754 1.65 19.38 -47.79
CA ALA A 754 2.73 18.96 -48.67
C ALA A 754 2.91 17.44 -48.57
N ALA A 755 2.68 16.74 -49.67
CA ALA A 755 2.88 15.31 -49.79
C ALA A 755 4.39 14.98 -49.71
N LEU A 756 4.79 14.31 -48.63
CA LEU A 756 6.04 13.54 -48.57
C LEU A 756 5.74 12.14 -49.11
N THR A 757 5.94 11.95 -50.41
CA THR A 757 5.99 10.62 -51.03
C THR A 757 7.36 10.00 -50.75
N ASN A 758 7.44 9.11 -49.76
CA ASN A 758 8.61 8.24 -49.55
C ASN A 758 8.36 6.90 -50.26
N GLY A 759 9.26 6.54 -51.17
CA GLY A 759 9.10 5.40 -52.08
C GLY A 759 9.79 4.12 -51.62
N ILE A 760 9.09 2.99 -51.77
CA ILE A 760 9.60 1.64 -52.11
C ILE A 760 8.57 0.97 -53.06
N ALA A 761 9.01 -0.02 -53.84
CA ALA A 761 8.43 -0.51 -55.10
C ALA A 761 6.89 -0.80 -55.14
N PRO A 762 6.17 -0.27 -56.16
CA PRO A 762 4.69 -0.31 -56.26
C PRO A 762 4.05 -1.67 -56.61
N ALA A 763 4.83 -2.71 -56.95
CA ALA A 763 4.27 -3.95 -57.51
C ALA A 763 3.69 -4.94 -56.48
N VAL A 764 4.22 -4.98 -55.25
CA VAL A 764 3.77 -5.94 -54.20
C VAL A 764 2.55 -5.42 -53.44
N HIS A 765 2.51 -4.11 -53.12
CA HIS A 765 1.32 -3.47 -52.54
C HIS A 765 0.11 -3.50 -53.48
N ALA A 766 0.32 -3.38 -54.80
CA ALA A 766 -0.77 -3.42 -55.78
C ALA A 766 -1.44 -4.80 -55.84
N ALA A 767 -0.67 -5.89 -55.83
CA ALA A 767 -1.22 -7.25 -55.90
C ALA A 767 -2.03 -7.64 -54.64
N VAL A 768 -1.55 -7.27 -53.44
CA VAL A 768 -2.26 -7.51 -52.18
C VAL A 768 -3.51 -6.63 -52.07
N ARG A 769 -3.40 -5.35 -52.46
CA ARG A 769 -4.53 -4.41 -52.50
C ARG A 769 -5.62 -4.87 -53.48
N ASP A 770 -5.26 -5.20 -54.72
CA ASP A 770 -6.21 -5.67 -55.74
C ASP A 770 -6.94 -6.94 -55.29
N LYS A 771 -6.24 -7.84 -54.59
CA LYS A 771 -6.83 -9.07 -54.08
C LYS A 771 -7.76 -8.81 -52.89
N MET A 772 -7.36 -7.93 -51.97
CA MET A 772 -8.21 -7.50 -50.85
C MET A 772 -9.46 -6.75 -51.34
N GLU A 773 -9.32 -5.87 -52.33
CA GLU A 773 -10.44 -5.15 -52.93
C GLU A 773 -11.44 -6.11 -53.58
N ARG A 774 -10.96 -7.15 -54.28
CA ARG A 774 -11.83 -8.22 -54.82
C ARG A 774 -12.55 -9.01 -53.72
N ILE A 775 -11.88 -9.33 -52.62
CA ILE A 775 -12.49 -10.00 -51.46
C ILE A 775 -13.59 -9.14 -50.87
N LEU A 776 -13.33 -7.84 -50.66
CA LEU A 776 -14.31 -6.90 -50.10
C LEU A 776 -15.48 -6.67 -51.06
N SER A 777 -15.24 -6.61 -52.38
CA SER A 777 -16.30 -6.51 -53.38
C SER A 777 -17.24 -7.72 -53.31
N SER A 778 -16.68 -8.94 -53.30
CA SER A 778 -17.47 -10.18 -53.19
C SER A 778 -18.20 -10.27 -51.86
N PHE A 779 -17.57 -9.82 -50.78
CA PHE A 779 -18.18 -9.77 -49.45
C PHE A 779 -19.38 -8.82 -49.39
N VAL A 780 -19.27 -7.61 -49.95
CA VAL A 780 -20.36 -6.62 -49.99
C VAL A 780 -21.52 -7.13 -50.84
N GLU A 781 -21.25 -7.73 -52.01
CA GLU A 781 -22.28 -8.36 -52.86
C GLU A 781 -23.02 -9.48 -52.11
N ARG A 782 -22.29 -10.30 -51.35
CA ARG A 782 -22.87 -11.39 -50.55
C ARG A 782 -23.70 -10.87 -49.39
N ILE A 783 -23.25 -9.83 -48.68
CA ILE A 783 -24.03 -9.15 -47.64
C ILE A 783 -25.35 -8.62 -48.21
N CYS A 784 -25.29 -7.94 -49.35
CA CYS A 784 -26.48 -7.38 -50.01
C CYS A 784 -27.38 -8.44 -50.66
N GLY A 785 -26.99 -9.72 -50.65
CA GLY A 785 -27.78 -10.84 -51.18
C GLY A 785 -28.24 -11.86 -50.14
N ASP A 786 -27.78 -11.76 -48.87
CA ASP A 786 -28.05 -12.77 -47.85
C ASP A 786 -29.43 -12.58 -47.22
N LYS A 787 -30.27 -13.62 -47.32
CA LYS A 787 -31.66 -13.59 -46.83
C LYS A 787 -31.77 -13.44 -45.31
N THR A 788 -30.76 -13.87 -44.56
CA THR A 788 -30.73 -13.77 -43.10
C THR A 788 -30.49 -12.32 -42.68
N ILE A 789 -29.57 -11.63 -43.36
CA ILE A 789 -29.29 -10.22 -43.12
C ILE A 789 -30.48 -9.33 -43.52
N HIS A 790 -31.20 -9.64 -44.61
CA HIS A 790 -32.44 -8.95 -44.96
C HIS A 790 -33.54 -9.13 -43.90
N GLY A 791 -33.64 -10.33 -43.31
CA GLY A 791 -34.55 -10.58 -42.19
C GLY A 791 -34.21 -9.73 -40.96
N PHE A 792 -32.92 -9.60 -40.64
CA PHE A 792 -32.44 -8.74 -39.56
C PHE A 792 -32.66 -7.24 -39.85
N ALA A 793 -32.49 -6.81 -41.11
CA ALA A 793 -32.65 -5.42 -41.53
C ALA A 793 -34.09 -4.89 -41.38
N THR A 794 -35.09 -5.74 -41.12
CA THR A 794 -36.47 -5.32 -40.86
C THR A 794 -36.60 -4.51 -39.57
N ASP A 795 -35.72 -4.77 -38.59
CA ASP A 795 -35.75 -4.14 -37.25
C ASP A 795 -34.53 -3.22 -36.98
N ALA A 796 -33.72 -2.92 -38.00
CA ALA A 796 -32.48 -2.16 -37.85
C ALA A 796 -32.32 -1.05 -38.90
N GLU A 797 -32.09 0.19 -38.45
CA GLU A 797 -31.78 1.36 -39.30
C GLU A 797 -30.36 1.87 -38.98
N VAL A 798 -29.37 1.37 -39.73
CA VAL A 798 -27.96 1.70 -39.50
C VAL A 798 -27.12 1.64 -40.77
N THR A 799 -26.27 2.64 -40.96
CA THR A 799 -25.23 2.68 -41.99
C THR A 799 -23.86 2.42 -41.36
N LEU A 800 -23.21 1.33 -41.75
CA LEU A 800 -21.87 0.93 -41.29
C LEU A 800 -20.83 1.26 -42.35
N HIS A 801 -19.76 1.97 -41.97
CA HIS A 801 -18.67 2.34 -42.87
C HIS A 801 -17.32 1.85 -42.32
N PHE A 802 -16.57 1.13 -43.15
CA PHE A 802 -15.28 0.52 -42.81
C PHE A 802 -14.18 1.12 -43.68
N ARG A 803 -13.07 1.51 -43.06
CA ARG A 803 -11.91 2.09 -43.75
C ARG A 803 -10.60 1.46 -43.29
N THR A 804 -9.81 1.01 -44.25
CA THR A 804 -8.42 0.56 -44.03
C THR A 804 -7.46 1.74 -44.10
N THR A 805 -6.54 1.86 -43.14
CA THR A 805 -5.58 2.98 -43.05
C THR A 805 -4.34 2.79 -43.90
N ASP A 806 -3.97 1.55 -44.18
CA ASP A 806 -2.76 1.09 -44.86
C ASP A 806 -2.99 0.77 -46.35
N LEU A 807 -4.14 0.19 -46.71
CA LEU A 807 -4.50 -0.12 -48.11
C LEU A 807 -5.36 0.95 -48.80
N GLY A 808 -5.88 1.92 -48.05
CA GLY A 808 -6.74 2.98 -48.57
C GLY A 808 -8.03 2.46 -49.20
N LEU A 809 -8.49 1.27 -48.81
CA LEU A 809 -9.78 0.68 -49.20
C LEU A 809 -10.85 1.09 -48.18
N SER A 810 -12.04 1.44 -48.66
CA SER A 810 -13.24 1.61 -47.84
C SER A 810 -14.41 0.86 -48.45
N PHE A 811 -15.39 0.52 -47.63
CA PHE A 811 -16.67 -0.01 -48.06
C PHE A 811 -17.74 0.27 -47.00
N TRP A 812 -19.00 0.25 -47.42
CA TRP A 812 -20.12 0.48 -46.54
C TRP A 812 -21.30 -0.41 -46.89
N PHE A 813 -22.18 -0.61 -45.92
CA PHE A 813 -23.51 -1.15 -46.17
C PHE A 813 -24.51 -0.56 -45.17
N ARG A 814 -25.76 -0.46 -45.61
CA ARG A 814 -26.90 0.11 -44.90
C ARG A 814 -27.97 -0.96 -44.75
N LEU A 815 -28.53 -1.03 -43.54
CA LEU A 815 -29.71 -1.81 -43.20
C LEU A 815 -30.85 -0.82 -43.02
N ASP A 816 -31.92 -0.99 -43.78
CA ASP A 816 -33.07 -0.08 -43.77
C ASP A 816 -34.36 -0.82 -44.17
N ASP A 817 -35.25 -1.03 -43.21
CA ASP A 817 -36.61 -1.60 -43.39
C ASP A 817 -36.66 -2.87 -44.27
N GLY A 818 -35.75 -3.81 -43.99
CA GLY A 818 -35.64 -5.08 -44.69
C GLY A 818 -34.85 -5.05 -46.00
N GLU A 819 -34.37 -3.87 -46.43
CA GLU A 819 -33.46 -3.70 -47.55
C GLU A 819 -32.00 -3.59 -47.08
N VAL A 820 -31.09 -4.28 -47.77
CA VAL A 820 -29.64 -4.22 -47.51
C VAL A 820 -28.95 -3.67 -48.75
N THR A 821 -28.37 -2.48 -48.64
CA THR A 821 -27.64 -1.82 -49.74
C THR A 821 -26.19 -1.59 -49.33
N GLY A 822 -25.24 -1.64 -50.27
CA GLY A 822 -23.83 -1.45 -49.95
C GLY A 822 -22.95 -1.38 -51.18
N ALA A 823 -21.79 -0.75 -51.03
CA ALA A 823 -20.80 -0.58 -52.09
C ALA A 823 -19.38 -0.45 -51.52
N LEU A 824 -18.39 -0.65 -52.40
CA LEU A 824 -17.02 -0.20 -52.14
C LEU A 824 -16.94 1.33 -52.22
N GLY A 825 -16.06 1.93 -51.42
CA GLY A 825 -15.87 3.37 -51.30
C GLY A 825 -16.58 3.96 -50.08
N ASP A 826 -16.79 5.28 -50.12
CA ASP A 826 -17.44 6.03 -49.05
C ASP A 826 -18.97 6.09 -49.30
N PRO A 827 -19.82 6.11 -48.26
CA PRO A 827 -21.27 6.18 -48.41
C PRO A 827 -21.77 7.54 -48.91
N ASP A 828 -22.87 7.54 -49.67
CA ASP A 828 -23.52 8.76 -50.18
C ASP A 828 -24.13 9.63 -49.05
N THR A 829 -24.33 9.04 -47.87
CA THR A 829 -24.86 9.71 -46.67
C THR A 829 -23.91 9.47 -45.48
N ALA A 830 -23.94 10.36 -44.50
CA ALA A 830 -23.07 10.22 -43.31
C ALA A 830 -23.38 8.92 -42.58
N ALA A 831 -22.36 8.07 -42.39
CA ALA A 831 -22.52 6.81 -41.69
C ALA A 831 -22.83 7.02 -40.20
N ASP A 832 -23.77 6.23 -39.67
CA ASP A 832 -24.10 6.20 -38.24
C ASP A 832 -22.92 5.67 -37.40
N VAL A 833 -22.13 4.77 -37.99
CA VAL A 833 -21.00 4.09 -37.37
C VAL A 833 -19.84 4.02 -38.37
N GLN A 834 -18.68 4.51 -37.95
CA GLN A 834 -17.44 4.48 -38.73
C GLN A 834 -16.36 3.69 -37.98
N LEU A 835 -15.74 2.75 -38.68
CA LEU A 835 -14.61 1.98 -38.18
C LEU A 835 -13.40 2.20 -39.06
N ARG A 836 -12.28 2.54 -38.41
CA ARG A 836 -10.99 2.75 -39.07
C ARG A 836 -9.94 1.84 -38.45
N MET A 837 -9.26 1.05 -39.27
CA MET A 837 -8.32 0.02 -38.83
C MET A 837 -7.27 -0.28 -39.91
N VAL A 838 -6.23 -1.05 -39.61
CA VAL A 838 -5.34 -1.61 -40.65
C VAL A 838 -5.99 -2.83 -41.31
N ALA A 839 -5.59 -3.17 -42.54
CA ALA A 839 -6.17 -4.28 -43.30
C ALA A 839 -6.03 -5.63 -42.57
N GLU A 840 -4.93 -5.85 -41.84
CA GLU A 840 -4.73 -7.04 -40.99
C GLU A 840 -5.82 -7.16 -39.91
N VAL A 841 -6.17 -6.05 -39.25
CA VAL A 841 -7.19 -6.02 -38.19
C VAL A 841 -8.58 -6.22 -38.78
N LEU A 842 -8.87 -5.63 -39.95
CA LEU A 842 -10.12 -5.85 -40.67
C LEU A 842 -10.29 -7.32 -41.04
N ASP A 843 -9.24 -7.90 -41.61
CA ASP A 843 -9.19 -9.29 -42.03
C ASP A 843 -9.26 -10.27 -40.84
N GLY A 844 -8.58 -9.94 -39.75
CA GLY A 844 -8.61 -10.67 -38.48
C GLY A 844 -9.98 -10.62 -37.80
N MET A 845 -10.64 -9.46 -37.81
CA MET A 845 -11.98 -9.25 -37.26
C MET A 845 -13.02 -10.10 -37.99
N PHE A 846 -13.01 -10.08 -39.33
CA PHE A 846 -13.98 -10.86 -40.10
C PHE A 846 -13.67 -12.34 -40.20
N THR A 847 -12.45 -12.79 -39.89
CA THR A 847 -12.12 -14.23 -39.76
C THR A 847 -12.19 -14.75 -38.32
N GLY A 848 -12.40 -13.88 -37.34
CA GLY A 848 -12.42 -14.22 -35.91
C GLY A 848 -11.04 -14.53 -35.32
N ARG A 849 -9.94 -14.15 -36.00
CA ARG A 849 -8.57 -14.28 -35.50
C ARG A 849 -8.19 -13.18 -34.51
N VAL A 850 -8.93 -12.07 -34.50
CA VAL A 850 -8.64 -10.87 -33.73
C VAL A 850 -9.90 -10.42 -32.99
N ASN A 851 -9.74 -10.02 -31.72
CA ASN A 851 -10.82 -9.45 -30.92
C ASN A 851 -10.87 -7.92 -31.14
N ALA A 852 -11.97 -7.43 -31.71
CA ALA A 852 -12.14 -6.01 -32.04
C ALA A 852 -11.99 -5.08 -30.81
N MET A 853 -12.43 -5.50 -29.63
CA MET A 853 -12.36 -4.68 -28.42
C MET A 853 -10.94 -4.59 -27.87
N GLN A 854 -10.16 -5.67 -28.00
CA GLN A 854 -8.74 -5.69 -27.63
C GLN A 854 -7.92 -4.78 -28.54
N GLU A 855 -8.12 -4.86 -29.87
CA GLU A 855 -7.42 -3.97 -30.81
C GLU A 855 -7.84 -2.50 -30.66
N ALA A 856 -9.05 -2.23 -30.18
CA ALA A 856 -9.48 -0.88 -29.84
C ALA A 856 -8.75 -0.33 -28.60
N MET A 857 -8.52 -1.17 -27.59
CA MET A 857 -7.71 -0.81 -26.42
C MET A 857 -6.22 -0.64 -26.77
N ASP A 858 -5.71 -1.46 -27.69
CA ASP A 858 -4.33 -1.37 -28.20
C ASP A 858 -4.15 -0.27 -29.28
N GLY A 859 -5.22 0.46 -29.63
CA GLY A 859 -5.20 1.60 -30.55
C GLY A 859 -5.10 1.26 -32.04
N ARG A 860 -5.24 -0.02 -32.42
CA ARG A 860 -5.15 -0.51 -33.81
C ARG A 860 -6.50 -0.53 -34.55
N LEU A 861 -7.60 -0.34 -33.81
CA LEU A 861 -8.96 -0.10 -34.30
C LEU A 861 -9.51 1.18 -33.65
N SER A 862 -10.02 2.11 -34.45
CA SER A 862 -10.79 3.26 -33.93
C SER A 862 -12.23 3.21 -34.41
N PHE A 863 -13.16 3.49 -33.50
CA PHE A 863 -14.59 3.52 -33.76
C PHE A 863 -15.14 4.93 -33.44
N THR A 864 -15.99 5.48 -34.32
CA THR A 864 -16.73 6.73 -34.08
C THR A 864 -18.18 6.59 -34.55
N GLY A 865 -19.15 7.12 -33.80
CA GLY A 865 -20.57 7.04 -34.16
C GLY A 865 -21.50 6.77 -32.99
N ASP A 866 -22.75 6.41 -33.28
CA ASP A 866 -23.78 6.06 -32.28
C ASP A 866 -23.47 4.70 -31.62
N THR A 867 -23.25 4.72 -30.30
CA THR A 867 -22.88 3.54 -29.51
C THR A 867 -23.99 2.51 -29.38
N GLY A 868 -25.26 2.93 -29.43
CA GLY A 868 -26.40 2.00 -29.45
C GLY A 868 -26.48 1.28 -30.79
N LYS A 869 -26.27 2.00 -31.90
CA LYS A 869 -26.25 1.41 -33.24
C LYS A 869 -25.00 0.55 -33.50
N ALA A 870 -23.89 0.81 -32.80
CA ALA A 870 -22.68 -0.01 -32.84
C ALA A 870 -22.90 -1.48 -32.47
N MET A 871 -23.88 -1.76 -31.59
CA MET A 871 -24.21 -3.12 -31.16
C MET A 871 -24.68 -4.02 -32.31
N THR A 872 -25.14 -3.43 -33.41
CA THR A 872 -25.51 -4.15 -34.64
C THR A 872 -24.34 -4.95 -35.21
N LEU A 873 -23.10 -4.46 -35.09
CA LEU A 873 -21.90 -5.20 -35.51
C LEU A 873 -21.71 -6.51 -34.73
N GLN A 874 -21.98 -6.48 -33.42
CA GLN A 874 -21.83 -7.67 -32.57
C GLN A 874 -22.90 -8.71 -32.87
N GLN A 875 -24.13 -8.26 -33.16
CA GLN A 875 -25.25 -9.14 -33.50
C GLN A 875 -25.09 -9.79 -34.89
N LEU A 876 -24.51 -9.08 -35.85
CA LEU A 876 -24.24 -9.59 -37.20
C LEU A 876 -22.89 -10.30 -37.36
N GLN A 877 -22.07 -10.33 -36.31
CA GLN A 877 -20.67 -10.78 -36.39
C GLN A 877 -20.54 -12.21 -36.95
N ALA A 878 -21.43 -13.13 -36.55
CA ALA A 878 -21.40 -14.52 -37.01
C ALA A 878 -21.74 -14.64 -38.52
N ASP A 879 -22.73 -13.89 -38.99
CA ASP A 879 -23.14 -13.87 -40.40
C ASP A 879 -22.11 -13.18 -41.29
N MET A 880 -21.58 -12.03 -40.83
CA MET A 880 -20.50 -11.33 -41.53
C MET A 880 -19.26 -12.22 -41.66
N ARG A 881 -18.89 -12.95 -40.60
CA ARG A 881 -17.76 -13.89 -40.65
C ARG A 881 -18.00 -14.99 -41.67
N ARG A 882 -19.17 -15.62 -41.66
CA ARG A 882 -19.54 -16.66 -42.64
C ARG A 882 -19.41 -16.14 -44.08
N LEU A 883 -19.99 -14.98 -44.38
CA LEU A 883 -19.99 -14.41 -45.73
C LEU A 883 -18.60 -13.94 -46.18
N TYR A 884 -17.78 -13.44 -45.25
CA TYR A 884 -16.40 -13.04 -45.53
C TYR A 884 -15.50 -14.27 -45.78
N ASP A 885 -15.65 -15.32 -44.98
CA ASP A 885 -14.93 -16.59 -45.16
C ASP A 885 -15.29 -17.24 -46.51
N GLU A 886 -16.56 -17.19 -46.93
CA GLU A 886 -16.99 -17.65 -48.27
C GLU A 886 -16.34 -16.83 -49.40
N ALA A 887 -16.28 -15.50 -49.28
CA ALA A 887 -15.61 -14.63 -50.25
C ALA A 887 -14.10 -14.92 -50.33
N ARG A 888 -13.45 -15.18 -49.18
CA ARG A 888 -12.04 -15.59 -49.12
C ARG A 888 -11.77 -16.96 -49.70
N ALA A 889 -12.67 -17.93 -49.48
CA ALA A 889 -12.52 -19.27 -50.03
C ALA A 889 -12.57 -19.28 -51.57
N GLU A 890 -13.38 -18.38 -52.16
CA GLU A 890 -13.50 -18.23 -53.61
C GLU A 890 -12.28 -17.51 -54.24
N ILE A 891 -11.81 -16.43 -53.61
CA ILE A 891 -10.79 -15.53 -54.19
C ILE A 891 -9.36 -15.91 -53.78
N GLY A 892 -9.22 -16.65 -52.67
CA GLY A 892 -7.96 -17.04 -52.04
C GLY A 892 -7.40 -15.98 -51.09
N ASP A 893 -6.44 -16.38 -50.25
CA ASP A 893 -5.88 -15.54 -49.19
C ASP A 893 -5.31 -14.19 -49.71
N PRO A 894 -5.59 -13.04 -49.07
CA PRO A 894 -5.13 -11.72 -49.51
C PRO A 894 -3.59 -11.58 -49.54
N GLY A 895 -2.84 -12.45 -48.86
CA GLY A 895 -1.38 -12.40 -48.76
C GLY A 895 -0.90 -11.92 -47.39
N ASP A 896 0.40 -11.62 -47.28
CA ASP A 896 0.99 -11.17 -46.02
C ASP A 896 0.61 -9.70 -45.73
N LEU A 897 -0.54 -9.51 -45.09
CA LEU A 897 -1.04 -8.21 -44.66
C LEU A 897 -0.17 -7.56 -43.58
N ALA A 898 0.61 -8.34 -42.82
CA ALA A 898 1.52 -7.83 -41.79
C ALA A 898 2.76 -7.14 -42.39
N ALA A 899 3.15 -7.50 -43.62
CA ALA A 899 4.30 -6.93 -44.32
C ALA A 899 4.05 -5.52 -44.92
N LEU A 900 2.82 -5.01 -44.90
CA LEU A 900 2.42 -3.74 -45.54
C LEU A 900 2.79 -2.47 -44.73
N GLY A 901 3.23 -2.62 -43.48
CA GLY A 901 3.39 -1.52 -42.51
C GLY A 901 4.80 -0.95 -42.30
N LEU A 902 5.81 -1.31 -43.10
CA LEU A 902 7.21 -0.92 -42.85
C LEU A 902 7.68 0.25 -43.75
N ALA A 903 7.65 1.48 -43.22
CA ALA A 903 8.34 2.63 -43.82
C ALA A 903 9.85 2.59 -43.51
N ALA A 904 10.69 2.68 -44.54
CA ALA A 904 12.15 2.77 -44.40
C ALA A 904 12.61 4.24 -44.35
N ASP A 905 12.93 4.72 -43.16
CA ASP A 905 14.07 5.62 -42.88
C ASP A 905 14.24 5.75 -41.35
N SER A 906 14.82 4.72 -40.77
CA SER A 906 15.65 4.81 -39.57
C SER A 906 16.92 4.03 -39.91
N PRO A 907 18.10 4.50 -39.47
CA PRO A 907 19.38 3.93 -39.90
C PRO A 907 19.31 2.43 -39.71
N ALA A 908 19.72 1.68 -40.75
CA ALA A 908 19.61 0.22 -40.85
C ALA A 908 19.61 -0.39 -39.45
N PRO A 909 18.50 -1.04 -39.00
CA PRO A 909 18.51 -1.65 -37.70
C PRO A 909 19.67 -2.63 -37.74
N LYS A 910 20.69 -2.36 -36.91
CA LYS A 910 21.53 -3.44 -36.40
C LYS A 910 20.54 -4.50 -35.97
N PRO A 911 20.73 -5.78 -36.35
CA PRO A 911 19.76 -6.84 -36.11
C PRO A 911 19.21 -6.64 -34.71
N ALA A 912 17.89 -6.37 -34.60
CA ALA A 912 17.27 -6.05 -33.35
C ALA A 912 17.72 -7.12 -32.36
N ARG A 913 18.44 -6.71 -31.31
CA ARG A 913 18.66 -7.59 -30.16
C ARG A 913 17.25 -7.81 -29.64
N GLY A 914 16.65 -8.94 -30.02
CA GLY A 914 15.20 -9.15 -29.98
C GLY A 914 14.58 -8.95 -28.60
N GLY A 915 13.25 -9.04 -28.51
CA GLY A 915 12.49 -8.81 -27.26
C GLY A 915 12.98 -9.61 -26.04
N ARG A 916 13.75 -10.69 -26.25
CA ARG A 916 14.42 -11.46 -25.19
C ARG A 916 15.46 -10.66 -24.39
N ALA A 917 16.17 -9.73 -25.03
CA ALA A 917 17.12 -8.84 -24.37
C ALA A 917 16.41 -7.80 -23.49
N GLU A 918 15.29 -7.27 -23.97
CA GLU A 918 14.43 -6.33 -23.23
C GLU A 918 13.73 -7.03 -22.05
N GLU A 919 13.21 -8.24 -22.27
CA GLU A 919 12.64 -9.10 -21.23
C GLU A 919 13.66 -9.37 -20.11
N LEU A 920 14.91 -9.69 -20.47
CA LEU A 920 15.99 -9.89 -19.50
C LEU A 920 16.23 -8.64 -18.66
N ILE A 921 16.26 -7.46 -19.27
CA ILE A 921 16.46 -6.18 -18.55
C ILE A 921 15.27 -5.87 -17.65
N GLY A 922 14.04 -6.13 -18.10
CA GLY A 922 12.84 -6.01 -17.27
C GLY A 922 12.94 -6.84 -16.00
N ILE A 923 13.33 -8.11 -16.13
CA ILE A 923 13.54 -9.02 -14.99
C ILE A 923 14.69 -8.54 -14.09
N VAL A 924 15.79 -8.05 -14.65
CA VAL A 924 16.90 -7.52 -13.85
C VAL A 924 16.46 -6.30 -13.03
N ASN A 925 15.69 -5.39 -13.61
CA ASN A 925 15.16 -4.21 -12.91
C ASN A 925 14.20 -4.62 -11.79
N GLU A 926 13.36 -5.62 -12.03
CA GLU A 926 12.45 -6.19 -11.05
C GLU A 926 13.22 -6.81 -9.86
N LEU A 927 14.16 -7.71 -10.14
CA LEU A 927 15.01 -8.35 -9.12
C LEU A 927 15.83 -7.31 -8.32
N TYR A 928 16.23 -6.21 -8.94
CA TYR A 928 16.93 -5.11 -8.25
C TYR A 928 15.97 -4.34 -7.34
N SER A 929 14.74 -4.07 -7.80
CA SER A 929 13.72 -3.39 -7.01
C SER A 929 13.28 -4.19 -5.77
N THR A 930 13.31 -5.52 -5.86
CA THR A 930 13.00 -6.45 -4.75
C THR A 930 14.24 -6.78 -3.90
N GLN A 931 15.39 -6.17 -4.16
CA GLN A 931 16.66 -6.37 -3.45
C GLN A 931 17.21 -7.81 -3.52
N LEU A 932 16.75 -8.63 -4.48
CA LEU A 932 17.29 -9.96 -4.73
C LEU A 932 18.65 -9.91 -5.43
N ILE A 933 18.92 -8.86 -6.21
CA ILE A 933 20.25 -8.55 -6.75
C ILE A 933 20.70 -7.18 -6.26
N THR A 934 22.00 -6.92 -6.28
CA THR A 934 22.56 -5.63 -5.84
C THR A 934 22.95 -4.75 -7.02
N ALA A 935 23.43 -3.54 -6.75
CA ALA A 935 23.83 -2.57 -7.76
C ALA A 935 24.85 -3.13 -8.77
N THR A 936 25.71 -4.05 -8.35
CA THR A 936 26.76 -4.69 -9.17
C THR A 936 26.83 -6.21 -9.03
N GLY A 937 26.18 -6.79 -8.02
CA GLY A 937 26.13 -8.24 -7.75
C GLY A 937 24.83 -8.89 -8.21
N GLY A 938 24.88 -10.19 -8.51
CA GLY A 938 23.83 -10.93 -9.18
C GLY A 938 23.88 -10.76 -10.70
N ASN A 939 23.52 -11.81 -11.44
CA ASN A 939 23.54 -11.80 -12.89
C ASN A 939 22.48 -12.73 -13.47
N VAL A 940 22.06 -12.39 -14.69
CA VAL A 940 20.96 -13.05 -15.38
C VAL A 940 21.44 -13.40 -16.78
N SER A 941 21.12 -14.61 -17.23
CA SER A 941 21.25 -15.01 -18.62
C SER A 941 19.99 -15.67 -19.14
N ALA A 942 19.76 -15.56 -20.44
CA ALA A 942 18.69 -16.24 -21.14
C ALA A 942 19.14 -16.65 -22.54
N ARG A 943 18.65 -17.77 -23.06
CA ARG A 943 18.87 -18.14 -24.47
C ARG A 943 18.30 -17.06 -25.38
N VAL A 944 19.00 -16.76 -26.47
CA VAL A 944 18.60 -15.71 -27.43
C VAL A 944 17.23 -16.03 -28.02
N GLU A 945 16.98 -17.30 -28.31
CA GLU A 945 15.69 -17.87 -28.70
C GLU A 945 15.53 -19.26 -28.03
N PRO A 946 14.30 -19.77 -27.86
CA PRO A 946 14.07 -21.08 -27.25
C PRO A 946 14.91 -22.21 -27.87
N GLY A 947 15.64 -22.95 -27.05
CA GLY A 947 16.53 -24.03 -27.48
C GLY A 947 17.83 -23.60 -28.18
N ALA A 948 18.10 -22.30 -28.34
CA ALA A 948 19.34 -21.81 -28.98
C ALA A 948 20.59 -22.07 -28.12
N THR A 949 21.73 -22.38 -28.73
CA THR A 949 23.02 -22.55 -28.03
C THR A 949 23.69 -21.23 -27.63
N GLU A 950 23.11 -20.10 -28.02
CA GLU A 950 23.59 -18.75 -27.71
C GLU A 950 22.74 -18.12 -26.60
N MET A 951 23.36 -17.36 -25.71
CA MET A 951 22.68 -16.70 -24.59
C MET A 951 23.06 -15.22 -24.48
N TRP A 952 22.09 -14.39 -24.10
CA TRP A 952 22.33 -13.07 -23.53
C TRP A 952 22.73 -13.22 -22.07
N ILE A 953 23.74 -12.47 -21.62
CA ILE A 953 24.13 -12.38 -20.21
C ILE A 953 24.42 -10.93 -19.83
N THR A 954 24.10 -10.57 -18.58
CA THR A 954 24.46 -9.25 -18.03
C THR A 954 26.00 -9.03 -18.05
N PRO A 955 26.48 -7.83 -18.39
CA PRO A 955 27.91 -7.51 -18.41
C PRO A 955 28.52 -7.45 -17.01
N SER A 956 29.84 -7.62 -16.93
CA SER A 956 30.60 -7.45 -15.70
C SER A 956 30.78 -5.98 -15.33
N GLN A 957 30.78 -5.67 -14.02
CA GLN A 957 31.10 -4.35 -13.44
C GLN A 957 30.24 -3.17 -13.91
N LEU A 958 29.04 -3.41 -14.44
CA LEU A 958 28.09 -2.36 -14.80
C LEU A 958 27.02 -2.21 -13.71
N PHE A 959 26.66 -0.96 -13.39
CA PHE A 959 25.52 -0.67 -12.53
C PHE A 959 24.23 -1.18 -13.20
N LYS A 960 23.39 -1.93 -12.48
CA LYS A 960 22.19 -2.55 -13.07
C LYS A 960 21.20 -1.52 -13.63
N GLY A 961 21.13 -0.31 -13.07
CA GLY A 961 20.29 0.78 -13.60
C GLY A 961 20.81 1.44 -14.89
N GLU A 962 22.00 1.07 -15.37
CA GLU A 962 22.56 1.50 -16.67
C GLU A 962 22.42 0.42 -17.75
N LEU A 963 21.67 -0.66 -17.48
CA LEU A 963 21.45 -1.72 -18.46
C LEU A 963 20.49 -1.28 -19.56
N SER A 964 20.94 -1.46 -20.79
CA SER A 964 20.18 -1.28 -22.02
C SER A 964 20.46 -2.46 -22.96
N PRO A 965 19.56 -2.76 -23.92
CA PRO A 965 19.73 -3.92 -24.80
C PRO A 965 21.08 -3.93 -25.54
N ASP A 966 21.65 -2.76 -25.85
CA ASP A 966 22.93 -2.57 -26.52
C ASP A 966 24.17 -2.86 -25.66
N VAL A 967 24.05 -2.91 -24.33
CA VAL A 967 25.18 -3.23 -23.42
C VAL A 967 25.20 -4.68 -22.93
N LEU A 968 24.17 -5.48 -23.22
CA LEU A 968 24.19 -6.92 -22.97
C LEU A 968 25.26 -7.64 -23.80
N VAL A 969 25.76 -8.76 -23.28
CA VAL A 969 26.82 -9.55 -23.91
C VAL A 969 26.23 -10.87 -24.38
N ARG A 970 26.51 -11.23 -25.64
CA ARG A 970 26.13 -12.54 -26.19
C ARG A 970 27.28 -13.53 -26.00
N ILE A 971 26.97 -14.71 -25.47
CA ILE A 971 27.93 -15.79 -25.22
C ILE A 971 27.46 -17.11 -25.86
N ASP A 972 28.39 -17.98 -26.23
CA ASP A 972 28.11 -19.37 -26.62
C ASP A 972 27.94 -20.29 -25.40
N ILE A 973 27.63 -21.57 -25.66
CA ILE A 973 27.45 -22.58 -24.61
C ILE A 973 28.78 -22.89 -23.89
N GLU A 974 29.93 -22.57 -24.46
CA GLU A 974 31.24 -22.63 -23.81
C GLU A 974 31.53 -21.41 -22.93
N GLY A 975 30.74 -20.33 -23.05
CA GLY A 975 30.92 -19.07 -22.34
C GLY A 975 31.89 -18.10 -23.02
N ASN A 976 32.24 -18.34 -24.28
CA ASN A 976 32.99 -17.39 -25.10
C ASN A 976 32.05 -16.28 -25.60
N GLN A 977 32.55 -15.05 -25.62
CA GLN A 977 31.82 -13.91 -26.14
C GLN A 977 31.75 -13.96 -27.67
N LEU A 978 30.54 -13.79 -28.22
CA LEU A 978 30.27 -13.89 -29.66
C LEU A 978 30.24 -12.53 -30.39
N ASP A 979 29.95 -11.44 -29.68
CA ASP A 979 29.86 -10.09 -30.25
C ASP A 979 31.12 -9.27 -29.95
N GLU A 980 31.52 -8.36 -30.86
CA GLU A 980 32.54 -7.31 -30.64
C GLU A 980 32.06 -6.19 -29.68
N SER A 981 31.38 -6.57 -28.58
CA SER A 981 30.99 -5.62 -27.53
C SER A 981 32.23 -5.18 -26.74
N PRO A 982 32.38 -3.86 -26.44
CA PRO A 982 33.47 -3.37 -25.59
C PRO A 982 33.34 -3.80 -24.12
N ARG A 983 32.26 -4.50 -23.76
CA ARG A 983 31.99 -5.00 -22.40
C ARG A 983 32.27 -6.49 -22.31
N SER A 984 32.90 -6.89 -21.21
CA SER A 984 33.13 -8.30 -20.90
C SER A 984 31.85 -8.93 -20.30
N PRO A 985 31.56 -10.21 -20.60
CA PRO A 985 30.48 -10.95 -19.95
C PRO A 985 30.72 -11.04 -18.44
N SER A 986 29.67 -11.35 -17.67
CA SER A 986 29.81 -11.63 -16.24
C SER A 986 30.99 -12.56 -15.94
N SER A 987 31.71 -12.27 -14.86
CA SER A 987 32.76 -13.15 -14.34
C SER A 987 32.21 -14.54 -13.99
N GLU A 988 30.91 -14.66 -13.73
CA GLU A 988 30.24 -15.91 -13.35
C GLU A 988 29.56 -16.61 -14.54
N ARG A 989 29.88 -16.23 -15.78
CA ARG A 989 29.29 -16.88 -16.97
C ARG A 989 29.47 -18.41 -17.01
N LEU A 990 30.54 -18.93 -16.41
CA LEU A 990 30.85 -20.37 -16.38
C LEU A 990 29.81 -21.17 -15.62
N MET A 991 29.25 -20.65 -14.52
CA MET A 991 28.19 -21.38 -13.81
C MET A 991 26.86 -21.34 -14.57
N HIS A 992 26.57 -20.26 -15.31
CA HIS A 992 25.38 -20.21 -16.18
C HIS A 992 25.49 -21.25 -17.30
N THR A 993 26.63 -21.33 -17.98
CA THR A 993 26.85 -22.30 -19.07
C THR A 993 26.85 -23.74 -18.57
N ALA A 994 27.41 -24.00 -17.38
CA ALA A 994 27.36 -25.31 -16.73
C ALA A 994 25.91 -25.76 -16.45
N VAL A 995 25.05 -24.86 -16.02
CA VAL A 995 23.61 -25.13 -15.84
C VAL A 995 22.93 -25.43 -17.16
N TYR A 996 23.15 -24.65 -18.22
CA TYR A 996 22.55 -24.93 -19.54
C TYR A 996 23.02 -26.26 -20.16
N LYS A 997 24.27 -26.69 -19.88
CA LYS A 997 24.79 -27.99 -20.32
C LYS A 997 24.15 -29.15 -19.56
N THR A 998 23.98 -28.98 -18.26
CA THR A 998 23.36 -29.99 -17.38
C THR A 998 21.86 -30.07 -17.62
N LYS A 999 21.23 -28.94 -17.95
CA LYS A 999 19.78 -28.78 -18.09
C LYS A 999 19.42 -28.15 -19.44
N PRO A 1000 19.36 -28.95 -20.53
CA PRO A 1000 19.16 -28.43 -21.89
C PRO A 1000 17.85 -27.66 -22.08
N ASN A 1001 16.80 -28.01 -21.32
CA ASN A 1001 15.49 -27.36 -21.32
C ASN A 1001 15.44 -26.07 -20.47
N ALA A 1002 16.53 -25.67 -19.80
CA ALA A 1002 16.61 -24.35 -19.19
C ALA A 1002 16.73 -23.27 -20.27
N GLU A 1003 15.88 -22.26 -20.17
CA GLU A 1003 15.81 -21.11 -21.07
C GLU A 1003 16.34 -19.83 -20.43
N ALA A 1004 16.45 -19.81 -19.10
CA ALA A 1004 17.01 -18.74 -18.31
C ALA A 1004 17.72 -19.26 -17.05
N VAL A 1005 18.76 -18.54 -16.63
CA VAL A 1005 19.48 -18.78 -15.37
C VAL A 1005 19.68 -17.45 -14.66
N ILE A 1006 19.30 -17.38 -13.39
CA ILE A 1006 19.41 -16.20 -12.53
C ILE A 1006 20.27 -16.56 -11.32
N HIS A 1007 21.30 -15.76 -11.09
CA HIS A 1007 22.02 -15.71 -9.84
C HIS A 1007 21.64 -14.44 -9.07
N CYS A 1008 21.22 -14.63 -7.83
CA CYS A 1008 20.78 -13.57 -6.93
C CYS A 1008 21.42 -13.70 -5.54
N HIS A 1009 21.51 -12.59 -4.83
CA HIS A 1009 21.97 -12.49 -3.44
C HIS A 1009 20.78 -12.45 -2.47
N ALA A 1010 19.83 -13.36 -2.67
CA ALA A 1010 18.60 -13.51 -1.89
C ALA A 1010 18.94 -13.69 -0.39
N PRO A 1011 18.66 -12.70 0.48
CA PRO A 1011 19.26 -12.63 1.81
C PRO A 1011 18.79 -13.76 2.72
N ASN A 1012 17.50 -14.08 2.75
CA ASN A 1012 16.97 -15.14 3.59
C ASN A 1012 17.39 -16.53 3.09
N ALA A 1013 17.37 -16.77 1.78
CA ALA A 1013 17.88 -18.01 1.20
C ALA A 1013 19.38 -18.22 1.52
N THR A 1014 20.17 -17.14 1.49
CA THR A 1014 21.60 -17.17 1.86
C THR A 1014 21.81 -17.44 3.35
N ILE A 1015 21.00 -16.83 4.23
CA ILE A 1015 21.05 -17.09 5.67
C ILE A 1015 20.69 -18.56 5.96
N LEU A 1016 19.65 -19.09 5.30
CA LEU A 1016 19.23 -20.49 5.43
C LEU A 1016 20.36 -21.45 5.03
N ALA A 1017 21.05 -21.16 3.92
CA ALA A 1017 22.22 -21.91 3.46
C ALA A 1017 23.39 -21.82 4.45
N ASN A 1018 23.69 -20.63 4.96
CA ASN A 1018 24.77 -20.38 5.92
C ASN A 1018 24.53 -21.06 7.28
N ALA A 1019 23.27 -21.17 7.69
CA ALA A 1019 22.84 -21.82 8.92
C ALA A 1019 22.77 -23.35 8.80
N ASP A 1020 23.09 -23.93 7.64
CA ASP A 1020 22.93 -25.36 7.36
C ASP A 1020 21.50 -25.89 7.54
N LEU A 1021 20.50 -25.01 7.44
CA LEU A 1021 19.08 -25.36 7.60
C LEU A 1021 18.44 -25.82 6.29
N PRO A 1022 17.68 -26.95 6.27
CA PRO A 1022 17.10 -27.50 5.04
C PRO A 1022 16.01 -26.58 4.48
N PHE A 1023 15.83 -26.60 3.15
CA PHE A 1023 14.66 -25.98 2.52
C PHE A 1023 13.48 -26.95 2.59
N LEU A 1024 12.47 -26.61 3.38
CA LEU A 1024 11.36 -27.50 3.73
C LEU A 1024 10.09 -27.19 2.90
N PRO A 1025 9.24 -28.19 2.60
CA PRO A 1025 8.01 -27.98 1.85
C PRO A 1025 6.90 -27.41 2.74
N ILE A 1026 7.06 -26.17 3.20
CA ILE A 1026 6.16 -25.49 4.15
C ILE A 1026 4.89 -24.91 3.49
N SER A 1027 4.90 -24.82 2.15
CA SER A 1027 3.80 -24.33 1.32
C SER A 1027 3.70 -25.18 0.06
N THR A 1028 2.57 -25.06 -0.66
CA THR A 1028 2.38 -25.76 -1.94
C THR A 1028 3.44 -25.34 -2.97
N GLU A 1029 3.88 -24.08 -2.90
CA GLU A 1029 4.92 -23.54 -3.77
C GLU A 1029 6.31 -24.05 -3.38
N ALA A 1030 6.64 -24.07 -2.08
CA ALA A 1030 7.90 -24.63 -1.57
C ALA A 1030 8.03 -26.14 -1.85
N ALA A 1031 6.90 -26.85 -1.89
CA ALA A 1031 6.87 -28.28 -2.18
C ALA A 1031 7.38 -28.65 -3.58
N PHE A 1032 7.32 -27.72 -4.56
CA PHE A 1032 7.82 -27.95 -5.92
C PHE A 1032 9.34 -28.14 -5.97
N PHE A 1033 10.08 -27.46 -5.08
CA PHE A 1033 11.54 -27.51 -5.03
C PHE A 1033 12.05 -28.69 -4.20
N GLY A 1034 11.31 -29.04 -3.14
CA GLY A 1034 11.83 -29.95 -2.12
C GLY A 1034 13.09 -29.39 -1.46
N ASN A 1035 13.93 -30.25 -0.89
CA ASN A 1035 15.16 -29.78 -0.27
C ASN A 1035 16.16 -29.31 -1.33
N ILE A 1036 16.39 -28.00 -1.38
CA ILE A 1036 17.31 -27.38 -2.35
C ILE A 1036 18.76 -27.73 -1.96
N PRO A 1037 19.56 -28.26 -2.90
CA PRO A 1037 20.94 -28.62 -2.65
C PRO A 1037 21.78 -27.39 -2.30
N ARG A 1038 22.72 -27.58 -1.38
CA ARG A 1038 23.58 -26.52 -0.83
C ARG A 1038 25.05 -26.86 -1.09
N ILE A 1039 25.80 -25.91 -1.61
CA ILE A 1039 27.25 -26.03 -1.81
C ILE A 1039 28.02 -25.09 -0.87
N PRO A 1040 29.23 -25.47 -0.42
CA PRO A 1040 30.09 -24.59 0.35
C PRO A 1040 30.52 -23.36 -0.48
N PHE A 1041 31.10 -22.37 0.18
CA PHE A 1041 31.67 -21.22 -0.53
C PHE A 1041 32.82 -21.68 -1.42
N ILE A 1042 32.70 -21.44 -2.72
CA ILE A 1042 33.74 -21.63 -3.73
C ILE A 1042 33.93 -20.29 -4.43
N MET A 1043 35.17 -19.97 -4.80
CA MET A 1043 35.50 -18.67 -5.37
C MET A 1043 34.66 -18.36 -6.63
N PRO A 1044 33.95 -17.21 -6.67
CA PRO A 1044 33.18 -16.78 -7.84
C PRO A 1044 34.00 -16.71 -9.13
N GLY A 1045 33.41 -17.14 -10.24
CA GLY A 1045 34.04 -17.10 -11.56
C GLY A 1045 35.10 -18.18 -11.82
N THR A 1046 35.25 -19.17 -10.95
CA THR A 1046 36.14 -20.32 -11.16
C THR A 1046 35.42 -21.50 -11.84
N GLN A 1047 36.18 -22.37 -12.50
CA GLN A 1047 35.64 -23.62 -13.06
C GLN A 1047 35.16 -24.58 -11.96
N GLU A 1048 35.85 -24.58 -10.81
CA GLU A 1048 35.48 -25.39 -9.64
C GLU A 1048 34.04 -25.09 -9.15
N LEU A 1049 33.65 -23.81 -9.11
CA LEU A 1049 32.29 -23.43 -8.76
C LEU A 1049 31.28 -23.92 -9.81
N ALA A 1050 31.61 -23.80 -11.09
CA ALA A 1050 30.74 -24.23 -12.17
C ALA A 1050 30.50 -25.76 -12.15
N ASP A 1051 31.55 -26.54 -11.89
CA ASP A 1051 31.47 -28.00 -11.77
C ASP A 1051 30.64 -28.41 -10.53
N ALA A 1052 30.85 -27.75 -9.39
CA ALA A 1052 30.08 -27.98 -8.16
C ALA A 1052 28.58 -27.64 -8.33
N ILE A 1053 28.26 -26.56 -9.06
CA ILE A 1053 26.87 -26.19 -9.37
C ILE A 1053 26.24 -27.21 -10.32
N ALA A 1054 26.96 -27.66 -11.35
CA ALA A 1054 26.46 -28.68 -12.28
C ALA A 1054 26.15 -30.01 -11.56
N GLU A 1055 27.02 -30.43 -10.65
CA GLU A 1055 26.79 -31.62 -9.83
C GLU A 1055 25.61 -31.42 -8.87
N ALA A 1056 25.53 -30.28 -8.20
CA ALA A 1056 24.51 -30.00 -7.20
C ALA A 1056 23.12 -29.81 -7.81
N ILE A 1057 23.01 -29.11 -8.95
CA ILE A 1057 21.70 -28.79 -9.54
C ILE A 1057 21.00 -30.05 -10.05
N GLY A 1058 21.74 -31.01 -10.63
CA GLY A 1058 21.22 -32.27 -11.15
C GLY A 1058 19.89 -32.13 -11.89
N ASP A 1059 18.88 -32.89 -11.44
CA ASP A 1059 17.51 -32.83 -11.98
C ASP A 1059 16.67 -31.66 -11.41
N GLY A 1060 17.16 -30.96 -10.39
CA GLY A 1060 16.51 -29.81 -9.76
C GLY A 1060 16.62 -28.50 -10.56
N TRP A 1061 16.06 -27.42 -10.02
CA TRP A 1061 15.99 -26.10 -10.66
C TRP A 1061 16.67 -24.98 -9.86
N ALA A 1062 17.21 -25.28 -8.68
CA ALA A 1062 17.82 -24.30 -7.79
C ALA A 1062 19.01 -24.89 -7.02
N VAL A 1063 20.00 -24.06 -6.71
CA VAL A 1063 21.15 -24.38 -5.85
C VAL A 1063 21.40 -23.21 -4.91
N MET A 1064 21.56 -23.50 -3.63
CA MET A 1064 21.95 -22.53 -2.61
C MET A 1064 23.47 -22.57 -2.39
N MET A 1065 24.11 -21.41 -2.31
CA MET A 1065 25.56 -21.28 -2.19
C MET A 1065 25.90 -20.50 -0.93
N LYS A 1066 26.62 -21.15 0.01
CA LYS A 1066 27.00 -20.50 1.27
C LYS A 1066 27.82 -19.24 1.02
N ASN A 1067 27.46 -18.15 1.68
CA ASN A 1067 28.07 -16.81 1.58
C ASN A 1067 28.06 -16.18 0.18
N HIS A 1068 27.38 -16.78 -0.80
CA HIS A 1068 27.42 -16.33 -2.19
C HIS A 1068 26.03 -16.01 -2.72
N GLY A 1069 25.03 -16.86 -2.47
CA GLY A 1069 23.64 -16.55 -2.82
C GLY A 1069 22.83 -17.75 -3.28
N LEU A 1070 21.87 -17.48 -4.15
CA LEU A 1070 20.98 -18.45 -4.76
C LEU A 1070 21.21 -18.44 -6.28
N LEU A 1071 21.18 -19.62 -6.89
CA LEU A 1071 21.12 -19.79 -8.33
C LEU A 1071 19.86 -20.57 -8.69
N VAL A 1072 19.10 -20.07 -9.66
CA VAL A 1072 17.90 -20.71 -10.19
C VAL A 1072 17.96 -20.81 -11.71
N ALA A 1073 17.42 -21.90 -12.26
CA ALA A 1073 17.24 -22.12 -13.68
C ALA A 1073 15.74 -22.27 -13.95
N GLY A 1074 15.24 -21.81 -15.10
CA GLY A 1074 13.82 -21.97 -15.47
C GLY A 1074 13.58 -22.07 -16.96
N ARG A 1075 12.38 -22.52 -17.36
CA ARG A 1075 11.98 -22.61 -18.78
C ARG A 1075 11.53 -21.27 -19.38
N SER A 1076 11.50 -20.22 -18.58
CA SER A 1076 11.45 -18.83 -19.04
C SER A 1076 12.14 -17.92 -18.05
N LEU A 1077 12.45 -16.71 -18.48
CA LEU A 1077 13.00 -15.64 -17.63
C LEU A 1077 12.06 -15.33 -16.46
N ARG A 1078 10.76 -15.17 -16.74
CA ARG A 1078 9.71 -14.98 -15.73
C ARG A 1078 9.68 -16.11 -14.72
N ARG A 1079 9.64 -17.38 -15.17
CA ARG A 1079 9.61 -18.55 -14.27
C ARG A 1079 10.83 -18.61 -13.37
N ALA A 1080 12.02 -18.33 -13.92
CA ALA A 1080 13.25 -18.29 -13.12
C ALA A 1080 13.16 -17.19 -12.04
N ALA A 1081 12.62 -16.02 -12.35
CA ALA A 1081 12.44 -14.93 -11.39
C ALA A 1081 11.43 -15.30 -10.29
N ASP A 1082 10.27 -15.84 -10.68
CA ASP A 1082 9.23 -16.30 -9.74
C ASP A 1082 9.79 -17.36 -8.78
N MET A 1083 10.63 -18.29 -9.27
CA MET A 1083 11.29 -19.28 -8.42
C MET A 1083 12.24 -18.66 -7.40
N ALA A 1084 13.03 -17.65 -7.80
CA ALA A 1084 13.91 -16.95 -6.86
C ALA A 1084 13.10 -16.26 -5.74
N GLU A 1085 11.98 -15.62 -6.09
CA GLU A 1085 11.09 -14.96 -5.12
C GLU A 1085 10.41 -15.96 -4.19
N ILE A 1086 9.87 -17.06 -4.72
CA ILE A 1086 9.24 -18.12 -3.91
C ILE A 1086 10.25 -18.72 -2.91
N ILE A 1087 11.48 -18.98 -3.36
CA ILE A 1087 12.53 -19.52 -2.50
C ILE A 1087 12.88 -18.52 -1.40
N GLU A 1088 13.05 -17.24 -1.75
CA GLU A 1088 13.38 -16.20 -0.77
C GLU A 1088 12.27 -16.03 0.27
N ARG A 1089 11.02 -15.93 -0.17
CA ARG A 1089 9.86 -15.77 0.72
C ARG A 1089 9.65 -17.00 1.61
N SER A 1090 9.86 -18.20 1.07
CA SER A 1090 9.78 -19.43 1.85
C SER A 1090 10.91 -19.52 2.87
N ALA A 1091 12.12 -19.11 2.50
CA ALA A 1091 13.25 -19.06 3.42
C ALA A 1091 13.01 -18.06 4.57
N GLU A 1092 12.41 -16.90 4.31
CA GLU A 1092 12.01 -15.93 5.33
C GLU A 1092 11.06 -16.56 6.37
N VAL A 1093 10.04 -17.29 5.91
CA VAL A 1093 9.09 -17.98 6.80
C VAL A 1093 9.79 -19.08 7.61
N MET A 1094 10.65 -19.88 6.97
CA MET A 1094 11.42 -20.93 7.66
C MET A 1094 12.31 -20.33 8.74
N LEU A 1095 13.08 -19.28 8.41
CA LEU A 1095 13.92 -18.57 9.37
C LEU A 1095 13.10 -17.93 10.48
N GLY A 1096 11.91 -17.40 10.18
CA GLY A 1096 10.96 -16.90 11.17
C GLY A 1096 10.53 -17.97 12.16
N CYS A 1097 10.20 -19.18 11.68
CA CYS A 1097 9.90 -20.33 12.54
C CYS A 1097 11.11 -20.70 13.42
N TYR A 1098 12.29 -20.84 12.82
CA TYR A 1098 13.51 -21.18 13.57
C TYR A 1098 13.89 -20.09 14.59
N ALA A 1099 13.67 -18.81 14.26
CA ALA A 1099 13.96 -17.68 15.15
C ALA A 1099 13.07 -17.68 16.41
N ILE A 1100 11.86 -18.23 16.32
CA ILE A 1100 10.98 -18.44 17.49
C ILE A 1100 11.15 -19.83 18.13
N GLY A 1101 12.20 -20.56 17.77
CA GLY A 1101 12.54 -21.87 18.33
C GLY A 1101 11.61 -23.01 17.88
N LYS A 1102 10.92 -22.87 16.73
CA LYS A 1102 10.04 -23.90 16.18
C LYS A 1102 10.54 -24.40 14.84
N GLU A 1103 10.48 -25.72 14.61
CA GLU A 1103 10.68 -26.25 13.26
C GLU A 1103 9.49 -25.84 12.36
N PRO A 1104 9.74 -25.43 11.10
CA PRO A 1104 8.67 -25.08 10.18
C PRO A 1104 7.74 -26.29 9.94
N PRO A 1105 6.41 -26.15 10.09
CA PRO A 1105 5.49 -27.22 9.78
C PRO A 1105 5.53 -27.53 8.27
N VAL A 1106 5.68 -28.80 7.93
CA VAL A 1106 5.78 -29.26 6.54
C VAL A 1106 4.45 -29.82 6.04
N LEU A 1107 4.21 -29.71 4.73
CA LEU A 1107 3.08 -30.37 4.09
C LEU A 1107 3.18 -31.90 4.22
N PRO A 1108 2.03 -32.61 4.29
CA PRO A 1108 1.99 -34.07 4.28
C PRO A 1108 2.71 -34.68 3.06
N ASP A 1109 3.39 -35.81 3.26
CA ASP A 1109 4.23 -36.46 2.25
C ASP A 1109 3.46 -36.81 0.95
N ASP A 1110 2.18 -37.16 1.05
CA ASP A 1110 1.32 -37.45 -0.08
C ASP A 1110 1.02 -36.20 -0.92
N VAL A 1111 0.81 -35.05 -0.27
CA VAL A 1111 0.64 -33.75 -0.92
C VAL A 1111 1.95 -33.33 -1.59
N VAL A 1112 3.08 -33.46 -0.90
CA VAL A 1112 4.41 -33.15 -1.45
C VAL A 1112 4.72 -34.04 -2.66
N ALA A 1113 4.42 -35.34 -2.59
CA ALA A 1113 4.61 -36.26 -3.71
C ALA A 1113 3.68 -35.96 -4.90
N ASN A 1114 2.48 -35.41 -4.66
CA ASN A 1114 1.58 -34.98 -5.73
C ASN A 1114 2.05 -33.67 -6.37
N MET A 1115 2.47 -32.69 -5.57
CA MET A 1115 3.02 -31.42 -6.07
C MET A 1115 4.32 -31.64 -6.85
N ARG A 1116 5.20 -32.54 -6.40
CA ARG A 1116 6.42 -32.91 -7.13
C ARG A 1116 6.13 -33.56 -8.48
N ARG A 1117 5.07 -34.37 -8.59
CA ARG A 1117 4.63 -34.91 -9.90
C ARG A 1117 4.11 -33.83 -10.85
N MET A 1118 3.60 -32.73 -10.32
CA MET A 1118 3.19 -31.55 -11.09
C MET A 1118 4.35 -30.57 -11.37
N SER A 1119 5.52 -30.75 -10.75
CA SER A 1119 6.68 -29.85 -10.87
C SER A 1119 7.19 -29.72 -12.31
N ASP A 1120 7.07 -30.78 -13.13
CA ASP A 1120 7.39 -30.72 -14.56
C ASP A 1120 6.44 -29.84 -15.38
N MET A 1121 5.28 -29.45 -14.85
CA MET A 1121 4.34 -28.50 -15.47
C MET A 1121 4.54 -27.06 -14.97
N VAL A 1122 5.19 -26.86 -13.82
CA VAL A 1122 5.35 -25.54 -13.15
C VAL A 1122 6.71 -24.91 -13.43
N ALA A 1123 7.76 -25.73 -13.58
CA ALA A 1123 9.05 -25.30 -14.11
C ALA A 1123 8.99 -25.10 -15.63
#